data_AF-A0A507BG88-F1
#
_entry.id   AF-A0A507BG88-F1
#
_cell.length_a   1.000
_cell.length_b   1.000
_cell.length_c   1.000
_cell.angle_alpha   90.00
_cell.angle_beta   90.00
_cell.angle_gamma   90.00
#
_symmetry.space_group_name_H-M   'P 1'
#
loop_
_entity.id
_entity.type
_entity.pdbx_description
1 polymer ?
#
loop_
_entity_poly.entity_id
_entity_poly.type
_entity_poly.pdbx_seq_one_letter_code
_entity_poly.pdbx_strand_id
1 'polypeptide(L)'
;MSSSHIALAGATGNLGVPILQALLDAGYKVTALSRNGGNSSRLKPHPNLVVKQVDFTSADSISPALQDIDVVVSCLATLAIGSQTPLIDAAFGAGVKRFIPAEFGMDSRNPLCKELPVCVPKAAVQQYLGEKHKLRPSFTWTGIANGMFLDWCLGEGLVLNPEKHSAILYNGGDVPFSATTLADVATAVLGIIRHQSETENRLVYIHSALVTQSKLIKMAVDIDGKAWQTTLKDTEDLKRESPAELAKGAHADVEAAMLGFCFCGMLHPGYGCDFSDHLDNDLLGVKGLSDGELRAVMAAEVRAHLVITQVASPIGTSFRNLFNSSSFVESRAQKKKSCTFEWMNDLRKKPSGVRREVRPTARTAGLTPSESCDSPDLPADADDALLESWSSEIFQQGFETVFGLSVGRNSCPFVDDPLCDVCVPATKLFGALDACIDEEVGQDSLSREGRTPEAQGQKEERNGEIDKSLRLAIRAYTARWLPLIPDRDPSQRDQDEERIKDTWRAARREMLKVINRASYRSILTLCLFAQTPMPSGISEEEELDGLSGLVCLHTALLQIQRLRERQKKCQFRGSEASPWRSAAISSVPSPDRTEAFLSLESRAYWAAVVWDTSSSLTSNFRASLTSGLKGACEESVWRLSRAFLLGSWNPKAEQWLAKGFEVTDDTASQVFSAAAVCGVYMWKCITSLKEALIEGVDEEGVLFAWSSLQEGLEIFRTTLCPLLCLCERQVHFLDQLRRMSWYQINMKYYLGVLIMLDILEAAGRQDLLKQVEEIRMEVEHESFNILKFGMESSYTIYGPGDGLGSSMAPAGVLDGSTPGITASLIAVDPCPHHVVDYVALMHTALIDKYRRGKMKYEAYSYLAGTLGKALDQLPKHSKSVDVAHQNLRDSFQKPGSMTIPG
;
A
#
# COMPACT_ATOMS: atom_id res chain seq x y z
N MET A 1 -13.74 -40.31 -29.17
CA MET A 1 -13.44 -39.02 -29.83
C MET A 1 -12.31 -38.36 -29.05
N SER A 2 -11.38 -37.66 -29.70
CA SER A 2 -10.33 -36.91 -28.99
C SER A 2 -10.99 -35.77 -28.19
N SER A 3 -10.70 -35.67 -26.90
CA SER A 3 -11.11 -34.50 -26.11
C SER A 3 -10.46 -33.25 -26.72
N SER A 4 -11.27 -32.24 -27.01
CA SER A 4 -10.77 -30.96 -27.54
C SER A 4 -9.72 -30.34 -26.61
N HIS A 5 -8.72 -29.70 -27.19
CA HIS A 5 -7.75 -28.89 -26.45
C HIS A 5 -8.21 -27.43 -26.49
N ILE A 6 -8.31 -26.80 -25.32
CA ILE A 6 -8.93 -25.48 -25.16
C ILE A 6 -7.87 -24.48 -24.67
N ALA A 7 -7.77 -23.30 -25.28
CA ALA A 7 -7.06 -22.19 -24.69
C ALA A 7 -8.04 -21.24 -23.98
N LEU A 8 -7.69 -20.78 -22.78
CA LEU A 8 -8.51 -19.87 -21.99
C LEU A 8 -7.72 -18.60 -21.65
N ALA A 9 -8.09 -17.47 -22.24
CA ALA A 9 -7.54 -16.17 -21.91
C ALA A 9 -8.36 -15.51 -20.77
N GLY A 10 -7.68 -14.95 -19.78
CA GLY A 10 -8.35 -14.34 -18.62
C GLY A 10 -8.77 -15.32 -17.52
N ALA A 11 -8.14 -16.50 -17.46
CA ALA A 11 -8.45 -17.60 -16.53
C ALA A 11 -8.44 -17.23 -15.02
N THR A 12 -7.84 -16.10 -14.64
CA THR A 12 -7.78 -15.59 -13.27
C THR A 12 -8.85 -14.53 -12.93
N GLY A 13 -9.68 -14.12 -13.90
CA GLY A 13 -10.75 -13.15 -13.69
C GLY A 13 -12.03 -13.79 -13.15
N ASN A 14 -12.96 -12.97 -12.65
CA ASN A 14 -14.19 -13.41 -11.95
C ASN A 14 -14.99 -14.48 -12.72
N LEU A 15 -15.09 -14.35 -14.05
CA LEU A 15 -15.74 -15.34 -14.93
C LEU A 15 -14.78 -16.43 -15.44
N GLY A 16 -13.49 -16.11 -15.59
CA GLY A 16 -12.49 -17.06 -16.08
C GLY A 16 -12.20 -18.20 -15.12
N VAL A 17 -12.27 -17.96 -13.80
CA VAL A 17 -12.08 -18.97 -12.75
C VAL A 17 -13.15 -20.08 -12.79
N PRO A 18 -14.47 -19.80 -12.75
CA PRO A 18 -15.49 -20.84 -12.85
C PRO A 18 -15.49 -21.54 -14.21
N ILE A 19 -15.18 -20.84 -15.32
CA ILE A 19 -14.99 -21.49 -16.62
C ILE A 19 -13.81 -22.46 -16.58
N LEU A 20 -12.65 -22.05 -16.06
CA LEU A 20 -11.48 -22.94 -15.94
C LEU A 20 -11.82 -24.19 -15.15
N GLN A 21 -12.46 -24.03 -13.98
CA GLN A 21 -12.87 -25.15 -13.13
C GLN A 21 -13.79 -26.11 -13.88
N ALA A 22 -14.84 -25.61 -14.52
CA ALA A 22 -15.78 -26.42 -15.29
C ALA A 22 -15.14 -27.15 -16.49
N LEU A 23 -14.17 -26.53 -17.17
CA LEU A 23 -13.40 -27.19 -18.25
C LEU A 23 -12.53 -28.33 -17.72
N LEU A 24 -11.84 -28.13 -16.58
CA LEU A 24 -10.98 -29.15 -15.98
C LEU A 24 -11.80 -30.31 -15.39
N ASP A 25 -12.92 -30.03 -14.73
CA ASP A 25 -13.83 -31.05 -14.18
C ASP A 25 -14.50 -31.89 -15.28
N ALA A 26 -14.79 -31.28 -16.43
CA ALA A 26 -15.24 -32.00 -17.63
C ALA A 26 -14.11 -32.80 -18.33
N GLY A 27 -12.88 -32.76 -17.82
CA GLY A 27 -11.75 -33.56 -18.29
C GLY A 27 -11.01 -32.98 -19.50
N TYR A 28 -11.31 -31.75 -19.94
CA TYR A 28 -10.61 -31.14 -21.05
C TYR A 28 -9.16 -30.79 -20.70
N LYS A 29 -8.29 -30.81 -21.70
CA LYS A 29 -6.97 -30.16 -21.61
C LYS A 29 -7.17 -28.65 -21.78
N VAL A 30 -6.56 -27.87 -20.91
CA VAL A 30 -6.67 -26.40 -20.92
C VAL A 30 -5.28 -25.76 -20.93
N THR A 31 -5.04 -24.90 -21.92
CA THR A 31 -3.91 -23.97 -21.95
C THR A 31 -4.40 -22.60 -21.47
N ALA A 32 -4.14 -22.25 -20.22
CA ALA A 32 -4.47 -20.91 -19.70
C ALA A 32 -3.46 -19.89 -20.23
N LEU A 33 -3.95 -18.89 -20.96
CA LEU A 33 -3.17 -17.75 -21.41
C LEU A 33 -3.16 -16.69 -20.31
N SER A 34 -1.98 -16.44 -19.74
CA SER A 34 -1.72 -15.37 -18.78
C SER A 34 -0.97 -14.24 -19.46
N ARG A 35 -1.13 -13.01 -18.97
CA ARG A 35 -0.22 -11.92 -19.32
C ARG A 35 1.18 -12.22 -18.77
N ASN A 36 2.23 -11.73 -19.45
CA ASN A 36 3.57 -11.59 -18.86
C ASN A 36 3.49 -10.76 -17.57
N GLY A 37 4.23 -11.14 -16.52
CA GLY A 37 4.10 -10.55 -15.17
C GLY A 37 2.71 -10.72 -14.51
N GLY A 38 1.80 -11.48 -15.14
CA GLY A 38 0.42 -11.62 -14.69
C GLY A 38 0.21 -12.60 -13.54
N ASN A 39 -0.98 -12.53 -12.92
CA ASN A 39 -1.44 -13.31 -11.77
C ASN A 39 -1.55 -14.86 -11.98
N SER A 40 -0.81 -15.44 -12.92
CA SER A 40 -0.73 -16.88 -13.19
C SER A 40 -0.46 -17.75 -11.96
N SER A 41 0.29 -17.24 -10.97
CA SER A 41 0.53 -17.88 -9.67
C SER A 41 -0.73 -18.17 -8.86
N ARG A 42 -1.87 -17.51 -9.15
CA ARG A 42 -3.17 -17.77 -8.52
C ARG A 42 -3.86 -19.03 -9.08
N LEU A 43 -3.41 -19.58 -10.20
CA LEU A 43 -3.98 -20.79 -10.80
C LEU A 43 -3.45 -22.04 -10.08
N LYS A 44 -4.36 -22.84 -9.51
CA LYS A 44 -4.01 -24.09 -8.84
C LYS A 44 -3.45 -25.09 -9.87
N PRO A 45 -2.29 -25.74 -9.60
CA PRO A 45 -1.76 -26.77 -10.50
C PRO A 45 -2.76 -27.92 -10.69
N HIS A 46 -2.93 -28.36 -11.94
CA HIS A 46 -3.83 -29.46 -12.30
C HIS A 46 -3.23 -30.24 -13.48
N PRO A 47 -3.32 -31.59 -13.53
CA PRO A 47 -2.68 -32.41 -14.57
C PRO A 47 -3.13 -32.09 -16.00
N ASN A 48 -4.33 -31.54 -16.18
CA ASN A 48 -4.85 -31.10 -17.47
C ASN A 48 -4.66 -29.60 -17.75
N LEU A 49 -3.98 -28.85 -16.88
CA LEU A 49 -3.74 -27.41 -17.01
C LEU A 49 -2.29 -27.12 -17.36
N VAL A 50 -2.08 -26.43 -18.48
CA VAL A 50 -0.80 -25.79 -18.84
C VAL A 50 -1.00 -24.28 -18.78
N VAL A 51 -0.07 -23.54 -18.20
CA VAL A 51 -0.09 -22.07 -18.24
C VAL A 51 0.95 -21.59 -19.26
N LYS A 52 0.56 -20.62 -20.10
CA LYS A 52 1.44 -19.94 -21.05
C LYS A 52 1.35 -18.44 -20.81
N GLN A 53 2.49 -17.80 -20.58
CA GLN A 53 2.57 -16.35 -20.56
C GLN A 53 2.68 -15.83 -22.00
N VAL A 54 1.88 -14.80 -22.31
CA VAL A 54 1.80 -14.15 -23.62
C VAL A 54 1.61 -12.64 -23.42
N ASP A 55 2.04 -11.85 -24.39
CA ASP A 55 1.54 -10.49 -24.54
C ASP A 55 0.24 -10.52 -25.36
N PHE A 56 -0.85 -10.00 -24.80
CA PHE A 56 -2.15 -9.93 -25.47
C PHE A 56 -2.23 -8.83 -26.54
N THR A 57 -1.25 -7.93 -26.65
CA THR A 57 -1.18 -6.94 -27.73
C THR A 57 -0.54 -7.48 -29.01
N SER A 58 0.19 -8.61 -28.93
CA SER A 58 0.96 -9.19 -30.03
C SER A 58 0.45 -10.56 -30.47
N ALA A 59 -0.08 -10.66 -31.70
CA ALA A 59 -0.51 -11.93 -32.28
C ALA A 59 0.67 -12.93 -32.40
N ASP A 60 1.88 -12.44 -32.65
CA ASP A 60 3.10 -13.25 -32.74
C ASP A 60 3.51 -13.81 -31.38
N SER A 61 3.28 -13.07 -30.28
CA SER A 61 3.49 -13.59 -28.91
C SER A 61 2.50 -14.69 -28.55
N ILE A 62 1.26 -14.61 -29.03
CA ILE A 62 0.19 -15.54 -28.68
C ILE A 62 0.25 -16.82 -29.53
N SER A 63 0.62 -16.71 -30.82
CA SER A 63 0.56 -17.81 -31.80
C SER A 63 1.29 -19.10 -31.38
N PRO A 64 2.48 -19.07 -30.73
CA PRO A 64 3.14 -20.28 -30.23
C PRO A 64 2.38 -20.99 -29.11
N ALA A 65 1.56 -20.28 -28.34
CA ALA A 65 0.73 -20.85 -27.28
C ALA A 65 -0.60 -21.44 -27.80
N LEU A 66 -0.95 -21.19 -29.06
CA LEU A 66 -2.18 -21.68 -29.71
C LEU A 66 -1.97 -22.86 -30.68
N GLN A 67 -0.75 -23.40 -30.76
CA GLN A 67 -0.48 -24.63 -31.51
C GLN A 67 -1.25 -25.81 -30.89
N ASP A 68 -1.84 -26.66 -31.73
CA ASP A 68 -2.67 -27.80 -31.34
C ASP A 68 -3.85 -27.45 -30.40
N ILE A 69 -4.44 -26.26 -30.55
CA ILE A 69 -5.67 -25.82 -29.87
C ILE A 69 -6.87 -25.93 -30.81
N ASP A 70 -7.96 -26.58 -30.37
CA ASP A 70 -9.22 -26.68 -31.12
C ASP A 70 -10.12 -25.45 -30.88
N VAL A 71 -10.18 -24.98 -29.63
CA VAL A 71 -11.11 -23.94 -29.15
C VAL A 71 -10.37 -22.88 -28.35
N VAL A 72 -10.63 -21.60 -28.61
CA VAL A 72 -10.17 -20.47 -27.78
C VAL A 72 -11.36 -19.83 -27.09
N VAL A 73 -11.26 -19.60 -25.78
CA VAL A 73 -12.23 -18.87 -24.96
C VAL A 73 -11.57 -17.61 -24.41
N SER A 74 -12.19 -16.45 -24.65
CA SER A 74 -11.72 -15.15 -24.17
C SER A 74 -12.62 -14.64 -23.05
N CYS A 75 -12.07 -14.57 -21.83
CA CYS A 75 -12.69 -13.93 -20.67
C CYS A 75 -11.94 -12.63 -20.29
N LEU A 76 -11.24 -12.02 -21.25
CA LEU A 76 -10.52 -10.78 -21.04
C LEU A 76 -11.50 -9.60 -20.93
N ALA A 77 -11.29 -8.71 -19.97
CA ALA A 77 -12.05 -7.47 -19.87
C ALA A 77 -11.68 -6.55 -21.04
N THR A 78 -12.55 -6.44 -22.06
CA THR A 78 -12.27 -5.74 -23.33
C THR A 78 -11.76 -4.30 -23.13
N LEU A 79 -12.31 -3.57 -22.16
CA LEU A 79 -11.86 -2.21 -21.80
C LEU A 79 -10.40 -2.15 -21.30
N ALA A 80 -9.90 -3.22 -20.67
CA ALA A 80 -8.56 -3.30 -20.09
C ALA A 80 -7.49 -3.87 -21.05
N ILE A 81 -7.88 -4.29 -22.26
CA ILE A 81 -6.97 -4.80 -23.31
C ILE A 81 -7.06 -3.99 -24.62
N GLY A 82 -8.01 -3.07 -24.74
CA GLY A 82 -8.26 -2.25 -25.94
C GLY A 82 -8.90 -3.01 -27.10
N SER A 83 -8.35 -4.16 -27.50
CA SER A 83 -8.89 -5.00 -28.57
C SER A 83 -8.60 -6.50 -28.36
N GLN A 84 -9.52 -7.34 -28.82
CA GLN A 84 -9.34 -8.80 -28.90
C GLN A 84 -8.70 -9.25 -30.23
N THR A 85 -8.47 -8.34 -31.18
CA THR A 85 -7.93 -8.64 -32.52
C THR A 85 -6.65 -9.48 -32.50
N PRO A 86 -5.61 -9.19 -31.69
CA PRO A 86 -4.38 -10.00 -31.69
C PRO A 86 -4.60 -11.47 -31.30
N LEU A 87 -5.51 -11.72 -30.34
CA LEU A 87 -5.88 -13.07 -29.92
C LEU A 87 -6.70 -13.80 -30.99
N ILE A 88 -7.56 -13.08 -31.72
CA ILE A 88 -8.31 -13.62 -32.87
C ILE A 88 -7.36 -13.95 -34.03
N ASP A 89 -6.39 -13.08 -34.32
CA ASP A 89 -5.39 -13.28 -35.37
C ASP A 89 -4.48 -14.46 -35.08
N ALA A 90 -4.00 -14.58 -33.84
CA ALA A 90 -3.20 -15.73 -33.41
C ALA A 90 -4.00 -17.05 -33.49
N ALA A 91 -5.27 -17.04 -33.06
CA ALA A 91 -6.14 -18.21 -33.15
C ALA A 91 -6.42 -18.60 -34.62
N PHE A 92 -6.67 -17.61 -35.47
CA PHE A 92 -6.82 -17.83 -36.90
C PHE A 92 -5.54 -18.42 -37.50
N GLY A 93 -4.38 -17.79 -37.28
CA GLY A 93 -3.08 -18.24 -37.77
C GLY A 93 -2.69 -19.65 -37.32
N ALA A 94 -2.91 -19.98 -36.04
CA ALA A 94 -2.58 -21.29 -35.46
C ALA A 94 -3.54 -22.43 -35.86
N GLY A 95 -4.57 -22.17 -36.67
CA GLY A 95 -5.47 -23.22 -37.17
C GLY A 95 -6.62 -23.62 -36.23
N VAL A 96 -6.90 -22.81 -35.19
CA VAL A 96 -8.06 -22.99 -34.29
C VAL A 96 -9.36 -23.10 -35.08
N LYS A 97 -10.33 -23.86 -34.56
CA LYS A 97 -11.63 -24.10 -35.21
C LYS A 97 -12.76 -23.26 -34.64
N ARG A 98 -12.80 -23.07 -33.31
CA ARG A 98 -13.85 -22.32 -32.60
C ARG A 98 -13.27 -21.21 -31.73
N PHE A 99 -13.83 -20.00 -31.84
CA PHE A 99 -13.51 -18.86 -30.98
C PHE A 99 -14.75 -18.41 -30.19
N ILE A 100 -14.62 -18.29 -28.87
CA ILE A 100 -15.64 -17.76 -27.98
C ILE A 100 -15.12 -16.40 -27.47
N PRO A 101 -15.54 -15.26 -28.05
CA PRO A 101 -15.08 -13.93 -27.66
C PRO A 101 -15.65 -13.49 -26.30
N ALA A 102 -15.04 -12.45 -25.71
CA ALA A 102 -15.53 -11.79 -24.49
C ALA A 102 -16.80 -10.95 -24.73
N GLU A 103 -17.89 -11.63 -25.11
CA GLU A 103 -19.21 -11.05 -25.40
C GLU A 103 -20.12 -10.97 -24.17
N PHE A 104 -19.84 -11.75 -23.14
CA PHE A 104 -20.67 -11.94 -21.94
C PHE A 104 -21.32 -10.63 -21.44
N GLY A 105 -22.64 -10.67 -21.22
CA GLY A 105 -23.47 -9.52 -20.86
C GLY A 105 -24.73 -9.35 -21.74
N MET A 106 -25.00 -8.09 -22.10
CA MET A 106 -26.16 -7.60 -22.87
C MET A 106 -26.27 -8.17 -24.29
N ASP A 107 -27.44 -8.08 -24.92
CA ASP A 107 -27.61 -8.39 -26.34
C ASP A 107 -26.88 -7.38 -27.24
N SER A 108 -25.65 -7.70 -27.63
CA SER A 108 -24.85 -6.91 -28.56
C SER A 108 -25.37 -6.93 -30.01
N ARG A 109 -26.47 -7.64 -30.31
CA ARG A 109 -27.19 -7.51 -31.60
C ARG A 109 -28.25 -6.40 -31.60
N ASN A 110 -28.85 -6.06 -30.48
CA ASN A 110 -29.82 -4.96 -30.36
C ASN A 110 -29.22 -3.62 -30.86
N PRO A 111 -29.92 -2.84 -31.71
CA PRO A 111 -29.42 -1.58 -32.24
C PRO A 111 -29.02 -0.56 -31.16
N LEU A 112 -29.82 -0.39 -30.11
CA LEU A 112 -29.53 0.54 -29.02
C LEU A 112 -28.33 0.06 -28.19
N CYS A 113 -28.20 -1.25 -27.96
CA CYS A 113 -27.01 -1.80 -27.31
C CYS A 113 -25.74 -1.45 -28.09
N LYS A 114 -25.74 -1.57 -29.42
CA LYS A 114 -24.56 -1.27 -30.26
C LYS A 114 -24.06 0.17 -30.17
N GLU A 115 -24.94 1.12 -29.81
CA GLU A 115 -24.60 2.53 -29.62
C GLU A 115 -23.94 2.81 -28.25
N LEU A 116 -24.05 1.89 -27.28
CA LEU A 116 -23.41 2.04 -25.98
C LEU A 116 -21.87 1.85 -26.09
N PRO A 117 -21.04 2.72 -25.49
CA PRO A 117 -19.58 2.60 -25.54
C PRO A 117 -19.02 1.24 -25.08
N VAL A 118 -19.69 0.58 -24.13
CA VAL A 118 -19.35 -0.77 -23.62
C VAL A 118 -19.62 -1.91 -24.63
N CYS A 119 -20.40 -1.65 -25.67
CA CYS A 119 -20.83 -2.63 -26.68
C CYS A 119 -20.25 -2.36 -28.08
N VAL A 120 -19.83 -1.12 -28.38
CA VAL A 120 -19.15 -0.79 -29.65
C VAL A 120 -17.97 -1.75 -29.95
N PRO A 121 -17.05 -2.06 -29.00
CA PRO A 121 -15.96 -3.02 -29.25
C PRO A 121 -16.44 -4.45 -29.52
N LYS A 122 -17.57 -4.87 -28.91
CA LYS A 122 -18.18 -6.19 -29.09
C LYS A 122 -18.72 -6.35 -30.52
N ALA A 123 -19.48 -5.36 -30.99
CA ALA A 123 -19.98 -5.33 -32.38
C ALA A 123 -18.85 -5.38 -33.42
N ALA A 124 -17.75 -4.64 -33.18
CA ALA A 124 -16.56 -4.68 -34.03
C ALA A 124 -15.87 -6.06 -34.04
N VAL A 125 -15.76 -6.72 -32.88
CA VAL A 125 -15.22 -8.09 -32.77
C VAL A 125 -16.08 -9.10 -33.53
N GLN A 126 -17.41 -9.03 -33.46
CA GLN A 126 -18.31 -9.91 -34.22
C GLN A 126 -18.16 -9.74 -35.73
N GLN A 127 -18.07 -8.49 -36.21
CA GLN A 127 -17.80 -8.23 -37.62
C GLN A 127 -16.46 -8.85 -38.05
N TYR A 128 -15.41 -8.63 -37.26
CA TYR A 128 -14.07 -9.13 -37.55
C TYR A 128 -14.01 -10.66 -37.57
N LEU A 129 -14.67 -11.34 -36.64
CA LEU A 129 -14.80 -12.80 -36.63
C LEU A 129 -15.56 -13.31 -37.86
N GLY A 130 -16.61 -12.60 -38.31
CA GLY A 130 -17.31 -12.89 -39.55
C GLY A 130 -16.45 -12.69 -40.81
N GLU A 131 -15.54 -11.71 -40.81
CA GLU A 131 -14.56 -11.50 -41.88
C GLU A 131 -13.52 -12.63 -41.90
N LYS A 132 -13.00 -13.06 -40.74
CA LYS A 132 -12.11 -14.23 -40.63
C LYS A 132 -12.78 -15.52 -41.11
N HIS A 133 -14.04 -15.76 -40.73
CA HIS A 133 -14.80 -16.92 -41.19
C HIS A 133 -14.94 -16.95 -42.72
N LYS A 134 -15.17 -15.80 -43.38
CA LYS A 134 -15.19 -15.73 -44.86
C LYS A 134 -13.85 -16.12 -45.50
N LEU A 135 -12.73 -15.85 -44.85
CA LEU A 135 -11.38 -16.23 -45.32
C LEU A 135 -11.07 -17.73 -45.08
N ARG A 136 -11.54 -18.29 -43.96
CA ARG A 136 -11.47 -19.72 -43.67
C ARG A 136 -12.77 -20.20 -43.01
N PRO A 137 -13.69 -20.84 -43.75
CA PRO A 137 -14.97 -21.29 -43.19
C PRO A 137 -14.86 -22.27 -42.02
N SER A 138 -13.73 -22.98 -41.85
CA SER A 138 -13.50 -23.83 -40.67
C SER A 138 -13.10 -23.06 -39.40
N PHE A 139 -12.83 -21.75 -39.49
CA PHE A 139 -12.75 -20.87 -38.32
C PHE A 139 -14.13 -20.29 -38.04
N THR A 140 -14.68 -20.64 -36.90
CA THR A 140 -16.08 -20.38 -36.51
C THR A 140 -16.13 -19.74 -35.14
N TRP A 141 -17.20 -19.02 -34.82
CA TRP A 141 -17.30 -18.30 -33.53
C TRP A 141 -18.67 -18.45 -32.86
N THR A 142 -18.72 -18.24 -31.56
CA THR A 142 -19.97 -18.17 -30.79
C THR A 142 -19.83 -17.17 -29.65
N GLY A 143 -20.61 -16.08 -29.67
CA GLY A 143 -20.72 -15.18 -28.53
C GLY A 143 -21.84 -15.59 -27.58
N ILE A 144 -21.79 -15.16 -26.32
CA ILE A 144 -22.82 -15.44 -25.31
C ILE A 144 -23.41 -14.12 -24.83
N ALA A 145 -24.73 -13.98 -24.95
CA ALA A 145 -25.51 -13.00 -24.22
C ALA A 145 -26.14 -13.69 -22.99
N ASN A 146 -25.75 -13.27 -21.79
CA ASN A 146 -26.19 -13.86 -20.51
C ASN A 146 -26.86 -12.84 -19.57
N GLY A 147 -27.07 -11.60 -20.05
CA GLY A 147 -27.65 -10.53 -19.26
C GLY A 147 -26.75 -10.16 -18.09
N MET A 148 -27.33 -10.00 -16.91
CA MET A 148 -26.58 -9.69 -15.70
C MET A 148 -25.91 -10.93 -15.11
N PHE A 149 -24.69 -10.82 -14.58
CA PHE A 149 -24.09 -11.86 -13.74
C PHE A 149 -24.75 -11.83 -12.35
N LEU A 150 -25.69 -12.74 -12.09
CA LEU A 150 -26.61 -12.64 -10.95
C LEU A 150 -25.90 -12.66 -9.59
N ASP A 151 -25.20 -13.75 -9.31
CA ASP A 151 -24.41 -13.99 -8.10
C ASP A 151 -23.33 -12.92 -7.92
N TRP A 152 -22.59 -12.60 -8.99
CA TRP A 152 -21.53 -11.59 -8.93
C TRP A 152 -22.06 -10.16 -8.66
N CYS A 153 -23.09 -9.70 -9.37
CA CYS A 153 -23.65 -8.36 -9.17
C CYS A 153 -24.39 -8.21 -7.82
N LEU A 154 -24.88 -9.31 -7.23
CA LEU A 154 -25.37 -9.34 -5.85
C LEU A 154 -24.22 -9.25 -4.84
N GLY A 155 -23.18 -10.09 -5.00
CA GLY A 155 -22.03 -10.14 -4.09
C GLY A 155 -21.13 -8.91 -4.13
N GLU A 156 -21.15 -8.11 -5.19
CA GLU A 156 -20.50 -6.78 -5.28
C GLU A 156 -21.45 -5.62 -4.92
N GLY A 157 -22.71 -5.91 -4.55
CA GLY A 157 -23.67 -4.90 -4.08
C GLY A 157 -24.18 -3.94 -5.17
N LEU A 158 -24.07 -4.30 -6.45
CA LEU A 158 -24.37 -3.45 -7.60
C LEU A 158 -25.88 -3.28 -7.86
N VAL A 159 -26.67 -4.32 -7.58
CA VAL A 159 -28.14 -4.33 -7.78
C VAL A 159 -28.89 -3.84 -6.54
N LEU A 160 -28.33 -4.16 -5.38
CA LEU A 160 -28.87 -3.94 -4.04
C LEU A 160 -27.69 -4.00 -3.08
N ASN A 161 -27.71 -3.22 -2.00
CA ASN A 161 -26.63 -3.15 -1.01
C ASN A 161 -27.12 -3.71 0.35
N PRO A 162 -26.76 -4.97 0.70
CA PRO A 162 -27.21 -5.59 1.96
C PRO A 162 -26.60 -4.97 3.22
N GLU A 163 -25.40 -4.40 3.13
CA GLU A 163 -24.76 -3.72 4.28
C GLU A 163 -25.57 -2.49 4.71
N LYS A 164 -25.94 -1.66 3.75
CA LYS A 164 -26.71 -0.42 3.96
C LYS A 164 -28.22 -0.62 3.93
N HIS A 165 -28.69 -1.83 3.61
CA HIS A 165 -30.10 -2.16 3.40
C HIS A 165 -30.75 -1.17 2.42
N SER A 166 -30.08 -0.93 1.28
CA SER A 166 -30.46 0.12 0.33
C SER A 166 -30.32 -0.31 -1.12
N ALA A 167 -31.16 0.20 -2.02
CA ALA A 167 -31.05 -0.06 -3.45
C ALA A 167 -31.50 1.12 -4.32
N ILE A 168 -30.98 1.21 -5.55
CA ILE A 168 -31.48 2.14 -6.57
C ILE A 168 -32.39 1.33 -7.50
N LEU A 169 -33.68 1.68 -7.55
CA LEU A 169 -34.65 1.11 -8.48
C LEU A 169 -34.58 1.89 -9.79
N TYR A 170 -34.04 1.24 -10.82
CA TYR A 170 -33.99 1.79 -12.16
C TYR A 170 -35.33 1.61 -12.87
N ASN A 171 -35.87 2.68 -13.45
CA ASN A 171 -37.15 2.68 -14.17
C ASN A 171 -38.33 2.14 -13.31
N GLY A 172 -38.28 2.39 -11.99
CA GLY A 172 -39.25 1.85 -11.03
C GLY A 172 -38.95 0.45 -10.49
N GLY A 173 -37.98 -0.28 -11.08
CA GLY A 173 -37.46 -1.55 -10.56
C GLY A 173 -38.24 -2.82 -10.98
N ASP A 174 -39.39 -2.67 -11.64
CA ASP A 174 -40.24 -3.77 -12.10
C ASP A 174 -39.95 -4.23 -13.54
N VAL A 175 -38.94 -3.67 -14.21
CA VAL A 175 -38.49 -4.13 -15.53
C VAL A 175 -37.96 -5.57 -15.44
N PRO A 176 -38.49 -6.52 -16.21
CA PRO A 176 -37.94 -7.88 -16.31
C PRO A 176 -36.59 -7.87 -17.05
N PHE A 177 -35.62 -8.60 -16.50
CA PHE A 177 -34.33 -8.80 -17.14
C PHE A 177 -33.75 -10.20 -16.87
N SER A 178 -33.01 -10.69 -17.85
CA SER A 178 -32.26 -11.95 -17.78
C SER A 178 -31.06 -11.81 -16.86
N ALA A 179 -30.93 -12.73 -15.90
CA ALA A 179 -29.78 -12.83 -15.02
C ALA A 179 -29.26 -14.27 -14.96
N THR A 180 -27.93 -14.44 -15.00
CA THR A 180 -27.25 -15.74 -15.08
C THR A 180 -26.18 -15.87 -14.00
N THR A 181 -26.11 -17.00 -13.31
CA THR A 181 -25.02 -17.30 -12.37
C THR A 181 -23.70 -17.52 -13.13
N LEU A 182 -22.56 -17.23 -12.52
CA LEU A 182 -21.25 -17.51 -13.14
C LEU A 182 -21.07 -19.01 -13.48
N ALA A 183 -21.69 -19.89 -12.70
CA ALA A 183 -21.68 -21.34 -12.92
C ALA A 183 -22.50 -21.76 -14.16
N ASP A 184 -23.64 -21.12 -14.41
CA ASP A 184 -24.45 -21.38 -15.60
C ASP A 184 -23.79 -20.80 -16.87
N VAL A 185 -23.08 -19.67 -16.78
CA VAL A 185 -22.26 -19.18 -17.90
C VAL A 185 -21.14 -20.18 -18.24
N ALA A 186 -20.50 -20.78 -17.23
CA ALA A 186 -19.51 -21.85 -17.44
C ALA A 186 -20.13 -23.12 -18.04
N THR A 187 -21.36 -23.47 -17.64
CA THR A 187 -22.14 -24.55 -18.24
C THR A 187 -22.46 -24.27 -19.71
N ALA A 188 -22.82 -23.04 -20.06
CA ALA A 188 -23.06 -22.65 -21.44
C ALA A 188 -21.81 -22.75 -22.33
N VAL A 189 -20.62 -22.38 -21.82
CA VAL A 189 -19.35 -22.56 -22.53
C VAL A 189 -19.08 -24.05 -22.81
N LEU A 190 -19.33 -24.94 -21.84
CA LEU A 190 -19.28 -26.39 -22.05
C LEU A 190 -20.30 -26.87 -23.10
N GLY A 191 -21.51 -26.30 -23.09
CA GLY A 191 -22.55 -26.54 -24.09
C GLY A 191 -22.08 -26.21 -25.51
N ILE A 192 -21.53 -25.00 -25.72
CA ILE A 192 -21.01 -24.56 -27.04
C ILE A 192 -19.89 -25.49 -27.55
N ILE A 193 -18.99 -25.92 -26.67
CA ILE A 193 -17.89 -26.84 -27.03
C ILE A 193 -18.41 -28.20 -27.50
N ARG A 194 -19.58 -28.64 -26.99
CA ARG A 194 -20.27 -29.89 -27.36
C ARG A 194 -21.15 -29.73 -28.61
N HIS A 195 -21.80 -28.58 -28.76
CA HIS A 195 -22.80 -28.27 -29.79
C HIS A 195 -22.27 -27.24 -30.82
N GLN A 196 -21.07 -27.46 -31.33
CA GLN A 196 -20.37 -26.46 -32.16
C GLN A 196 -21.12 -26.15 -33.47
N SER A 197 -21.80 -27.13 -34.07
CA SER A 197 -22.56 -26.94 -35.31
C SER A 197 -23.83 -26.12 -35.10
N GLU A 198 -24.55 -26.37 -34.01
CA GLU A 198 -25.81 -25.70 -33.65
C GLU A 198 -25.60 -24.26 -33.14
N THR A 199 -24.37 -23.93 -32.77
CA THR A 199 -23.94 -22.64 -32.21
C THR A 199 -23.01 -21.85 -33.15
N GLU A 200 -22.82 -22.32 -34.39
CA GLU A 200 -21.91 -21.70 -35.35
C GLU A 200 -22.31 -20.27 -35.76
N ASN A 201 -21.36 -19.35 -35.64
CA ASN A 201 -21.36 -17.97 -36.14
C ASN A 201 -22.56 -17.12 -35.71
N ARG A 202 -23.02 -17.31 -34.47
CA ARG A 202 -24.12 -16.55 -33.86
C ARG A 202 -23.84 -16.19 -32.39
N LEU A 203 -24.59 -15.25 -31.83
CA LEU A 203 -24.76 -15.24 -30.37
C LEU A 203 -25.76 -16.32 -29.96
N VAL A 204 -25.49 -16.93 -28.82
CA VAL A 204 -26.45 -17.71 -28.03
C VAL A 204 -26.96 -16.89 -26.86
N TYR A 205 -28.20 -17.13 -26.44
CA TYR A 205 -28.82 -16.44 -25.30
C TYR A 205 -29.08 -17.40 -24.15
N ILE A 206 -28.70 -17.02 -22.94
CA ILE A 206 -28.93 -17.82 -21.74
C ILE A 206 -29.46 -16.96 -20.59
N HIS A 207 -30.21 -17.58 -19.69
CA HIS A 207 -30.38 -17.05 -18.34
C HIS A 207 -30.52 -18.16 -17.29
N SER A 208 -30.15 -17.85 -16.05
CA SER A 208 -30.51 -18.68 -14.89
C SER A 208 -31.90 -18.33 -14.40
N ALA A 209 -32.30 -17.05 -14.45
CA ALA A 209 -33.63 -16.60 -14.08
C ALA A 209 -34.03 -15.32 -14.80
N LEU A 210 -35.33 -15.17 -15.05
CA LEU A 210 -35.97 -13.88 -15.29
C LEU A 210 -36.32 -13.22 -13.95
N VAL A 211 -35.83 -12.01 -13.73
CA VAL A 211 -35.95 -11.30 -12.45
C VAL A 211 -36.30 -9.81 -12.65
N THR A 212 -36.75 -9.16 -11.59
CA THR A 212 -36.88 -7.70 -11.49
C THR A 212 -36.12 -7.23 -10.25
N GLN A 213 -35.71 -5.97 -10.19
CA GLN A 213 -35.06 -5.44 -8.98
C GLN A 213 -35.99 -5.54 -7.76
N SER A 214 -37.28 -5.22 -7.94
CA SER A 214 -38.30 -5.36 -6.89
C SER A 214 -38.41 -6.80 -6.36
N LYS A 215 -38.34 -7.82 -7.24
CA LYS A 215 -38.36 -9.24 -6.83
C LYS A 215 -37.13 -9.58 -5.97
N LEU A 216 -35.93 -9.16 -6.40
CA LEU A 216 -34.69 -9.42 -5.67
C LEU A 216 -34.65 -8.69 -4.32
N ILE A 217 -35.05 -7.42 -4.27
CA ILE A 217 -35.10 -6.62 -3.04
C ILE A 217 -36.14 -7.19 -2.05
N LYS A 218 -37.32 -7.60 -2.54
CA LYS A 218 -38.31 -8.29 -1.70
C LYS A 218 -37.75 -9.59 -1.12
N MET A 219 -37.04 -10.39 -1.92
CA MET A 219 -36.38 -11.59 -1.40
C MET A 219 -35.33 -11.26 -0.33
N ALA A 220 -34.55 -10.19 -0.49
CA ALA A 220 -33.56 -9.75 0.49
C ALA A 220 -34.21 -9.33 1.83
N VAL A 221 -35.26 -8.50 1.77
CA VAL A 221 -36.10 -8.10 2.93
C VAL A 221 -36.68 -9.33 3.64
N ASP A 222 -37.21 -10.30 2.89
CA ASP A 222 -37.75 -11.53 3.47
C ASP A 222 -36.67 -12.47 4.07
N ILE A 223 -35.38 -12.26 3.74
CA ILE A 223 -34.24 -13.07 4.21
C ILE A 223 -33.60 -12.48 5.46
N ASP A 224 -33.45 -11.15 5.53
CA ASP A 224 -32.82 -10.45 6.67
C ASP A 224 -33.81 -9.92 7.72
N GLY A 225 -35.10 -9.80 7.36
CA GLY A 225 -36.18 -9.33 8.23
C GLY A 225 -36.14 -7.82 8.53
N LYS A 226 -35.45 -7.01 7.71
CA LYS A 226 -35.23 -5.58 7.97
C LYS A 226 -35.95 -4.68 6.95
N ALA A 227 -36.10 -3.41 7.31
CA ALA A 227 -36.56 -2.37 6.40
C ALA A 227 -35.42 -1.93 5.46
N TRP A 228 -35.74 -1.78 4.18
CA TRP A 228 -34.79 -1.35 3.14
C TRP A 228 -35.16 0.02 2.56
N GLN A 229 -34.17 0.86 2.29
CA GLN A 229 -34.34 2.17 1.66
C GLN A 229 -34.13 2.10 0.13
N THR A 230 -35.18 2.38 -0.63
CA THR A 230 -35.10 2.44 -2.10
C THR A 230 -35.13 3.87 -2.62
N THR A 231 -34.24 4.22 -3.54
CA THR A 231 -34.30 5.46 -4.34
C THR A 231 -34.65 5.15 -5.78
N LEU A 232 -35.39 6.03 -6.46
CA LEU A 232 -35.72 5.89 -7.89
C LEU A 232 -34.66 6.59 -8.76
N LYS A 233 -34.33 6.01 -9.91
CA LYS A 233 -33.54 6.67 -10.97
C LYS A 233 -33.98 6.19 -12.35
N ASP A 234 -33.96 7.05 -13.36
CA ASP A 234 -34.23 6.65 -14.74
C ASP A 234 -32.93 6.21 -15.44
N THR A 235 -32.98 5.19 -16.30
CA THR A 235 -31.83 4.81 -17.14
C THR A 235 -31.52 5.82 -18.24
N GLU A 236 -32.47 6.64 -18.68
CA GLU A 236 -32.21 7.74 -19.61
C GLU A 236 -31.44 8.89 -18.92
N ASP A 237 -31.55 9.03 -17.58
CA ASP A 237 -30.64 9.90 -16.82
C ASP A 237 -29.22 9.35 -16.82
N LEU A 238 -29.04 8.03 -16.56
CA LEU A 238 -27.72 7.39 -16.67
C LEU A 238 -27.11 7.53 -18.08
N LYS A 239 -27.93 7.42 -19.12
CA LYS A 239 -27.52 7.56 -20.53
C LYS A 239 -27.07 8.98 -20.87
N ARG A 240 -27.59 9.99 -20.17
CA ARG A 240 -27.18 11.41 -20.30
C ARG A 240 -25.96 11.74 -19.43
N GLU A 241 -25.90 11.19 -18.22
CA GLU A 241 -24.82 11.40 -17.25
C GLU A 241 -23.52 10.69 -17.66
N SER A 242 -23.58 9.43 -18.10
CA SER A 242 -22.38 8.61 -18.36
C SER A 242 -21.47 9.19 -19.46
N PRO A 243 -21.98 9.73 -20.59
CA PRO A 243 -21.13 10.47 -21.54
C PRO A 243 -20.57 11.78 -20.98
N ALA A 244 -21.34 12.49 -20.14
CA ALA A 244 -20.91 13.73 -19.51
C ALA A 244 -19.81 13.49 -18.45
N GLU A 245 -19.84 12.33 -17.78
CA GLU A 245 -18.78 11.87 -16.89
C GLU A 245 -17.49 11.62 -17.68
N LEU A 246 -17.55 10.83 -18.77
CA LEU A 246 -16.38 10.60 -19.65
C LEU A 246 -15.80 11.89 -20.24
N ALA A 247 -16.64 12.88 -20.52
CA ALA A 247 -16.22 14.18 -21.06
C ALA A 247 -15.32 14.98 -20.10
N LYS A 248 -15.21 14.60 -18.81
CA LYS A 248 -14.27 15.20 -17.84
C LYS A 248 -12.81 14.75 -18.04
N GLY A 249 -12.54 13.84 -18.97
CA GLY A 249 -11.19 13.41 -19.33
C GLY A 249 -10.43 12.80 -18.14
N ALA A 250 -9.28 13.37 -17.78
CA ALA A 250 -8.44 12.89 -16.68
C ALA A 250 -9.08 12.97 -15.28
N HIS A 251 -10.26 13.59 -15.15
CA HIS A 251 -11.06 13.66 -13.91
C HIS A 251 -12.36 12.85 -13.98
N ALA A 252 -12.58 12.06 -15.03
CA ALA A 252 -13.77 11.24 -15.20
C ALA A 252 -13.76 10.02 -14.26
N ASP A 253 -14.90 9.75 -13.60
CA ASP A 253 -15.17 8.43 -13.04
C ASP A 253 -15.57 7.47 -14.18
N VAL A 254 -14.55 6.92 -14.84
CA VAL A 254 -14.73 6.01 -15.98
C VAL A 254 -15.47 4.73 -15.56
N GLU A 255 -15.26 4.24 -14.33
CA GLU A 255 -15.92 3.03 -13.85
C GLU A 255 -17.42 3.26 -13.63
N ALA A 256 -17.80 4.35 -12.96
CA ALA A 256 -19.20 4.74 -12.80
C ALA A 256 -19.90 4.98 -14.15
N ALA A 257 -19.21 5.61 -15.11
CA ALA A 257 -19.75 5.81 -16.46
C ALA A 257 -19.97 4.49 -17.22
N MET A 258 -19.00 3.57 -17.18
CA MET A 258 -19.13 2.25 -17.81
C MET A 258 -20.25 1.42 -17.17
N LEU A 259 -20.38 1.45 -15.84
CA LEU A 259 -21.45 0.79 -15.11
C LEU A 259 -22.81 1.41 -15.45
N GLY A 260 -22.90 2.74 -15.60
CA GLY A 260 -24.09 3.45 -16.04
C GLY A 260 -24.59 2.96 -17.41
N PHE A 261 -23.69 2.83 -18.40
CA PHE A 261 -24.05 2.25 -19.70
C PHE A 261 -24.48 0.77 -19.60
N CYS A 262 -23.86 -0.02 -18.73
CA CYS A 262 -24.28 -1.41 -18.50
C CYS A 262 -25.70 -1.48 -17.92
N PHE A 263 -26.05 -0.62 -16.96
CA PHE A 263 -27.42 -0.56 -16.43
C PHE A 263 -28.44 -0.07 -17.47
N CYS A 264 -28.09 0.88 -18.37
CA CYS A 264 -28.95 1.21 -19.51
C CYS A 264 -29.28 -0.05 -20.34
N GLY A 265 -28.28 -0.85 -20.71
CA GLY A 265 -28.49 -2.03 -21.54
C GLY A 265 -29.10 -3.24 -20.82
N MET A 266 -28.97 -3.33 -19.48
CA MET A 266 -29.47 -4.47 -18.69
C MET A 266 -30.81 -4.21 -17.99
N LEU A 267 -31.23 -2.97 -17.77
CA LEU A 267 -32.40 -2.61 -16.95
C LEU A 267 -33.43 -1.71 -17.67
N HIS A 268 -33.28 -1.51 -18.99
CA HIS A 268 -34.26 -0.78 -19.80
C HIS A 268 -34.79 -1.66 -20.96
N PRO A 269 -36.12 -1.83 -21.09
CA PRO A 269 -36.71 -2.83 -21.99
C PRO A 269 -36.38 -2.60 -23.46
N GLY A 270 -36.16 -1.36 -23.90
CA GLY A 270 -35.77 -1.04 -25.27
C GLY A 270 -34.43 -1.67 -25.72
N TYR A 271 -33.54 -2.00 -24.77
CA TYR A 271 -32.25 -2.63 -25.04
C TYR A 271 -32.34 -4.17 -25.15
N GLY A 272 -33.53 -4.76 -24.97
CA GLY A 272 -33.73 -6.20 -25.09
C GLY A 272 -33.16 -7.00 -23.91
N CYS A 273 -33.33 -6.49 -22.69
CA CYS A 273 -32.79 -7.11 -21.48
C CYS A 273 -33.47 -8.41 -21.04
N ASP A 274 -34.65 -8.73 -21.59
CA ASP A 274 -35.33 -10.02 -21.43
C ASP A 274 -35.04 -10.93 -22.64
N PHE A 275 -34.56 -12.14 -22.38
CA PHE A 275 -34.21 -13.13 -23.41
C PHE A 275 -35.22 -14.29 -23.52
N SER A 276 -36.30 -14.27 -22.73
CA SER A 276 -37.16 -15.44 -22.49
C SER A 276 -37.75 -16.06 -23.76
N ASP A 277 -38.03 -15.24 -24.78
CA ASP A 277 -38.60 -15.69 -26.06
C ASP A 277 -37.61 -16.43 -26.98
N HIS A 278 -36.31 -16.45 -26.66
CA HIS A 278 -35.25 -16.89 -27.59
C HIS A 278 -34.01 -17.48 -26.90
N LEU A 279 -34.21 -18.19 -25.78
CA LEU A 279 -33.16 -18.88 -25.03
C LEU A 279 -32.59 -20.11 -25.76
N ASP A 280 -31.29 -20.29 -25.65
CA ASP A 280 -30.53 -21.50 -26.02
C ASP A 280 -30.27 -22.43 -24.80
N ASN A 281 -30.93 -22.17 -23.66
CA ASN A 281 -30.71 -22.89 -22.39
C ASN A 281 -30.70 -24.42 -22.54
N ASP A 282 -31.73 -24.99 -23.18
CA ASP A 282 -31.87 -26.44 -23.38
C ASP A 282 -30.75 -27.03 -24.25
N LEU A 283 -30.34 -26.31 -25.31
CA LEU A 283 -29.23 -26.70 -26.19
C LEU A 283 -27.89 -26.71 -25.46
N LEU A 284 -27.72 -25.80 -24.49
CA LEU A 284 -26.46 -25.61 -23.78
C LEU A 284 -26.40 -26.29 -22.41
N GLY A 285 -27.50 -26.89 -21.97
CA GLY A 285 -27.62 -27.58 -20.68
C GLY A 285 -27.78 -26.65 -19.47
N VAL A 286 -28.05 -25.35 -19.69
CA VAL A 286 -28.34 -24.38 -18.63
C VAL A 286 -29.75 -24.61 -18.11
N LYS A 287 -29.91 -24.79 -16.79
CA LYS A 287 -31.20 -25.00 -16.17
C LYS A 287 -31.68 -23.71 -15.52
N GLY A 288 -32.92 -23.31 -15.81
CA GLY A 288 -33.56 -22.21 -15.10
C GLY A 288 -33.71 -22.54 -13.61
N LEU A 289 -33.36 -21.58 -12.75
CA LEU A 289 -33.54 -21.66 -11.30
C LEU A 289 -35.02 -21.57 -10.95
N SER A 290 -35.49 -22.47 -10.11
CA SER A 290 -36.77 -22.28 -9.41
C SER A 290 -36.69 -21.07 -8.46
N ASP A 291 -37.85 -20.52 -8.08
CA ASP A 291 -37.92 -19.47 -7.06
C ASP A 291 -37.27 -19.88 -5.72
N GLY A 292 -37.23 -21.18 -5.41
CA GLY A 292 -36.53 -21.71 -4.24
C GLY A 292 -35.01 -21.64 -4.35
N GLU A 293 -34.46 -22.00 -5.52
CA GLU A 293 -33.02 -21.93 -5.79
C GLU A 293 -32.54 -20.48 -5.95
N LEU A 294 -33.32 -19.63 -6.62
CA LEU A 294 -33.08 -18.18 -6.69
C LEU A 294 -33.05 -17.57 -5.28
N ARG A 295 -33.97 -17.96 -4.39
CA ARG A 295 -33.97 -17.52 -2.99
C ARG A 295 -32.76 -18.06 -2.21
N ALA A 296 -32.23 -19.24 -2.56
CA ALA A 296 -31.02 -19.78 -1.96
C ALA A 296 -29.76 -18.99 -2.38
N VAL A 297 -29.64 -18.60 -3.66
CA VAL A 297 -28.58 -17.69 -4.15
C VAL A 297 -28.66 -16.34 -3.43
N MET A 298 -29.86 -15.73 -3.38
CA MET A 298 -30.10 -14.50 -2.61
C MET A 298 -29.71 -14.64 -1.14
N ALA A 299 -30.03 -15.77 -0.51
CA ALA A 299 -29.72 -16.01 0.90
C ALA A 299 -28.22 -16.23 1.15
N ALA A 300 -27.49 -16.82 0.21
CA ALA A 300 -26.04 -16.96 0.31
C ALA A 300 -25.37 -15.58 0.30
N GLU A 301 -25.66 -14.73 -0.69
CA GLU A 301 -25.02 -13.42 -0.83
C GLU A 301 -25.43 -12.45 0.30
N VAL A 302 -26.72 -12.33 0.59
CA VAL A 302 -27.19 -11.45 1.70
C VAL A 302 -26.58 -11.88 3.04
N ARG A 303 -26.47 -13.19 3.31
CA ARG A 303 -25.83 -13.68 4.56
C ARG A 303 -24.32 -13.50 4.53
N ALA A 304 -23.65 -13.62 3.40
CA ALA A 304 -22.22 -13.35 3.29
C ALA A 304 -21.90 -11.89 3.70
N HIS A 305 -22.68 -10.92 3.20
CA HIS A 305 -22.56 -9.52 3.64
C HIS A 305 -22.91 -9.31 5.12
N LEU A 306 -23.85 -10.08 5.70
CA LEU A 306 -24.20 -10.02 7.12
C LEU A 306 -23.13 -10.63 8.04
N VAL A 307 -22.47 -11.72 7.62
CA VAL A 307 -21.33 -12.31 8.37
C VAL A 307 -20.11 -11.40 8.27
N ILE A 308 -19.86 -10.81 7.10
CA ILE A 308 -18.83 -9.77 6.94
C ILE A 308 -19.11 -8.61 7.90
N THR A 309 -20.34 -8.12 8.03
CA THR A 309 -20.65 -7.00 8.97
C THR A 309 -20.59 -7.36 10.45
N GLN A 310 -20.66 -8.64 10.84
CA GLN A 310 -20.45 -9.07 12.24
C GLN A 310 -18.98 -9.33 12.59
N VAL A 311 -18.12 -9.57 11.60
CA VAL A 311 -16.66 -9.78 11.79
C VAL A 311 -15.85 -8.55 11.35
N ALA A 312 -16.43 -7.64 10.57
CA ALA A 312 -15.79 -6.43 10.06
C ALA A 312 -16.81 -5.29 9.83
N SER A 313 -16.66 -4.19 10.57
CA SER A 313 -17.12 -2.88 10.12
C SER A 313 -16.28 -1.76 10.76
N PRO A 314 -15.90 -0.68 10.03
CA PRO A 314 -16.05 -0.44 8.60
C PRO A 314 -14.71 -0.52 7.85
N ILE A 315 -14.57 -1.50 6.95
CA ILE A 315 -13.55 -1.50 5.88
C ILE A 315 -14.28 -1.71 4.56
N GLY A 316 -14.52 -0.63 3.82
CA GLY A 316 -15.11 -0.67 2.49
C GLY A 316 -14.08 -0.95 1.39
N THR A 317 -14.33 -2.01 0.63
CA THR A 317 -13.92 -2.17 -0.78
C THR A 317 -12.43 -2.06 -1.15
N SER A 318 -11.56 -2.78 -0.45
CA SER A 318 -10.28 -3.26 -1.04
C SER A 318 -9.82 -4.64 -0.52
N PHE A 319 -10.59 -5.27 0.38
CA PHE A 319 -10.11 -6.42 1.16
C PHE A 319 -10.35 -7.82 0.56
N ARG A 320 -11.10 -7.95 -0.56
CA ARG A 320 -11.38 -9.26 -1.18
C ARG A 320 -10.21 -9.89 -1.95
N ASN A 321 -9.15 -9.14 -2.24
CA ASN A 321 -7.97 -9.64 -2.98
C ASN A 321 -6.85 -10.21 -2.09
N LEU A 322 -6.93 -10.09 -0.76
CA LEU A 322 -5.84 -10.47 0.16
C LEU A 322 -5.99 -11.88 0.76
N PHE A 323 -7.20 -12.45 0.82
CA PHE A 323 -7.42 -13.82 1.31
C PHE A 323 -7.49 -14.84 0.18
N ASN A 324 -6.36 -15.02 -0.53
CA ASN A 324 -6.14 -16.17 -1.40
C ASN A 324 -4.66 -16.62 -1.48
N SER A 325 -3.87 -16.31 -0.45
CA SER A 325 -2.60 -16.98 -0.16
C SER A 325 -2.85 -18.08 0.88
N SER A 326 -2.73 -19.34 0.48
CA SER A 326 -3.04 -20.48 1.33
C SER A 326 -1.90 -20.85 2.28
N SER A 327 -2.17 -20.88 3.59
CA SER A 327 -1.48 -21.78 4.50
C SER A 327 -2.48 -22.38 5.50
N PHE A 328 -3.06 -23.54 5.16
CA PHE A 328 -3.60 -24.58 6.06
C PHE A 328 -4.35 -25.64 5.22
N VAL A 329 -3.65 -26.69 4.76
CA VAL A 329 -4.26 -28.01 4.50
C VAL A 329 -3.29 -29.12 4.94
N GLU A 330 -3.56 -29.61 6.14
CA GLU A 330 -3.39 -30.99 6.64
C GLU A 330 -2.31 -31.90 6.02
N SER A 331 -1.27 -32.17 6.80
CA SER A 331 -0.53 -33.43 6.73
C SER A 331 -1.39 -34.59 7.26
N ARG A 332 -2.13 -35.28 6.38
CA ARG A 332 -2.60 -36.65 6.68
C ARG A 332 -2.82 -37.53 5.44
N ALA A 333 -2.24 -38.72 5.54
CA ALA A 333 -2.59 -39.98 4.88
C ALA A 333 -1.78 -40.42 3.64
N GLN A 334 -0.66 -41.11 3.89
CA GLN A 334 -0.26 -42.25 3.05
C GLN A 334 0.52 -43.34 3.83
N LYS A 335 -0.19 -44.37 4.32
CA LYS A 335 -0.03 -45.77 3.83
C LYS A 335 -0.98 -46.74 4.54
N LYS A 336 -1.15 -47.92 3.92
CA LYS A 336 -2.23 -48.88 4.10
C LYS A 336 -1.87 -50.03 5.06
N LYS A 337 -2.91 -50.55 5.75
CA LYS A 337 -3.12 -51.94 6.21
C LYS A 337 -2.12 -52.59 7.20
N SER A 338 -2.61 -52.98 8.38
CA SER A 338 -2.82 -54.40 8.75
C SER A 338 -3.59 -54.55 10.09
N CYS A 339 -4.22 -55.72 10.26
CA CYS A 339 -4.90 -56.36 11.40
C CYS A 339 -4.27 -56.16 12.82
N THR A 340 -4.88 -56.43 13.98
CA THR A 340 -6.24 -56.83 14.47
C THR A 340 -6.22 -56.87 16.02
N PHE A 341 -7.39 -56.82 16.66
CA PHE A 341 -7.73 -57.37 18.00
C PHE A 341 -7.18 -56.76 19.32
N GLU A 342 -8.11 -56.78 20.29
CA GLU A 342 -8.12 -56.70 21.76
C GLU A 342 -6.84 -57.15 22.52
N TRP A 343 -6.51 -56.74 23.77
CA TRP A 343 -7.33 -56.83 25.00
C TRP A 343 -6.67 -56.10 26.24
N MET A 344 -7.19 -56.34 27.45
CA MET A 344 -7.00 -55.62 28.73
C MET A 344 -5.65 -55.75 29.52
N ASN A 345 -5.49 -54.84 30.52
CA ASN A 345 -4.77 -54.99 31.81
C ASN A 345 -3.21 -54.92 31.80
N ASP A 346 -2.48 -54.58 32.88
CA ASP A 346 -2.83 -54.72 34.32
C ASP A 346 -2.15 -53.75 35.34
N LEU A 347 -2.88 -53.53 36.45
CA LEU A 347 -2.54 -53.23 37.86
C LEU A 347 -1.21 -52.57 38.35
N ARG A 348 -1.40 -51.40 39.01
CA ARG A 348 -1.21 -51.08 40.46
C ARG A 348 0.04 -51.54 41.25
N LYS A 349 0.49 -50.63 42.15
CA LYS A 349 0.52 -50.87 43.62
C LYS A 349 0.51 -49.58 44.48
N LYS A 350 -0.42 -49.52 45.44
CA LYS A 350 -0.32 -48.76 46.72
C LYS A 350 -0.13 -49.80 47.85
N PRO A 351 0.18 -49.38 49.09
CA PRO A 351 -0.89 -49.44 50.10
C PRO A 351 -0.91 -48.30 51.16
N SER A 352 -2.14 -47.90 51.50
CA SER A 352 -2.75 -47.58 52.82
C SER A 352 -2.01 -46.85 53.97
N GLY A 353 -2.68 -45.99 54.75
CA GLY A 353 -4.10 -45.57 54.70
C GLY A 353 -4.64 -44.84 55.96
N VAL A 354 -5.98 -44.79 56.10
CA VAL A 354 -6.82 -44.33 57.26
C VAL A 354 -6.72 -42.83 57.60
N ARG A 355 -7.71 -41.91 57.47
CA ARG A 355 -9.21 -41.81 57.38
C ARG A 355 -9.89 -41.36 58.71
N ARG A 356 -10.95 -40.52 58.57
CA ARG A 356 -11.96 -40.01 59.55
C ARG A 356 -11.61 -38.66 60.24
N GLU A 357 -12.50 -37.68 60.51
CA GLU A 357 -13.80 -37.27 59.89
C GLU A 357 -14.38 -35.91 60.42
N VAL A 358 -14.89 -35.03 59.53
CA VAL A 358 -16.19 -34.28 59.60
C VAL A 358 -16.45 -33.10 60.59
N ARG A 359 -16.62 -31.87 60.02
CA ARG A 359 -17.56 -30.73 60.36
C ARG A 359 -17.43 -29.96 61.71
N PRO A 360 -18.14 -28.81 61.94
CA PRO A 360 -18.39 -27.61 61.10
C PRO A 360 -18.37 -26.26 61.92
N THR A 361 -18.98 -25.18 61.38
CA THR A 361 -19.35 -23.85 61.99
C THR A 361 -18.19 -22.88 62.29
N ALA A 362 -18.19 -21.59 61.94
CA ALA A 362 -19.20 -20.56 61.63
C ALA A 362 -19.88 -19.87 62.83
N ARG A 363 -19.44 -18.63 63.17
CA ARG A 363 -20.33 -17.45 63.25
C ARG A 363 -19.59 -16.11 63.34
N THR A 364 -20.23 -15.11 62.75
CA THR A 364 -19.93 -13.67 62.73
C THR A 364 -20.45 -12.94 63.97
N ALA A 365 -19.88 -11.76 64.28
CA ALA A 365 -20.62 -10.49 64.49
C ALA A 365 -19.66 -9.34 64.92
N GLY A 366 -19.85 -8.13 64.39
CA GLY A 366 -19.11 -6.93 64.83
C GLY A 366 -18.99 -5.81 63.77
N LEU A 367 -20.10 -5.15 63.44
CA LEU A 367 -20.12 -3.85 62.72
C LEU A 367 -19.88 -2.70 63.75
N THR A 368 -19.64 -1.41 63.46
CA THR A 368 -19.91 -0.54 62.29
C THR A 368 -18.74 0.51 62.10
N PRO A 369 -18.84 1.72 61.48
CA PRO A 369 -17.76 2.18 60.57
C PRO A 369 -17.09 3.53 60.94
N SER A 370 -16.07 3.93 60.19
CA SER A 370 -15.65 5.34 60.09
C SER A 370 -14.99 5.63 58.73
N GLU A 371 -15.41 6.72 58.10
CA GLU A 371 -14.90 7.19 56.81
C GLU A 371 -13.47 7.72 56.91
N SER A 372 -12.68 7.57 55.85
CA SER A 372 -11.51 8.41 55.59
C SER A 372 -11.31 8.53 54.08
N CYS A 373 -11.26 9.77 53.59
CA CYS A 373 -11.17 10.09 52.16
C CYS A 373 -9.95 9.44 51.49
N ASP A 374 -10.15 8.93 50.27
CA ASP A 374 -9.06 8.80 49.31
C ASP A 374 -8.45 10.19 49.05
N SER A 375 -7.12 10.23 48.93
CA SER A 375 -6.33 11.41 48.63
C SER A 375 -5.19 10.99 47.68
N PRO A 376 -4.69 11.90 46.84
CA PRO A 376 -4.41 11.59 45.44
C PRO A 376 -3.08 10.89 45.17
N ASP A 377 -2.92 10.51 43.90
CA ASP A 377 -1.75 9.90 43.28
C ASP A 377 -0.40 10.39 43.84
N LEU A 378 0.47 9.44 44.17
CA LEU A 378 1.89 9.70 44.40
C LEU A 378 2.57 10.13 43.08
N PRO A 379 3.59 11.00 43.11
CA PRO A 379 4.28 11.42 41.90
C PRO A 379 5.02 10.25 41.24
N ALA A 380 5.12 10.27 39.92
CA ALA A 380 6.04 9.40 39.18
C ALA A 380 7.50 9.64 39.66
N ASP A 381 8.33 8.61 39.58
CA ASP A 381 9.74 8.67 40.00
C ASP A 381 10.48 9.83 39.34
N ALA A 382 11.40 10.47 40.08
CA ALA A 382 12.17 11.60 39.57
C ALA A 382 13.03 11.25 38.34
N ASP A 383 13.42 9.97 38.21
CA ASP A 383 14.14 9.42 37.06
C ASP A 383 13.23 9.38 35.80
N ASP A 384 11.95 9.02 35.94
CA ASP A 384 10.95 9.01 34.86
C ASP A 384 10.65 10.42 34.33
N ALA A 385 10.66 11.42 35.21
CA ALA A 385 10.51 12.83 34.83
C ALA A 385 11.73 13.37 34.07
N LEU A 386 12.94 12.98 34.51
CA LEU A 386 14.19 13.33 33.81
C LEU A 386 14.24 12.69 32.41
N LEU A 387 13.88 11.40 32.32
CA LEU A 387 13.79 10.68 31.04
C LEU A 387 12.79 11.32 30.07
N GLU A 388 11.61 11.73 30.53
CA GLU A 388 10.63 12.44 29.68
C GLU A 388 11.21 13.76 29.13
N SER A 389 11.89 14.54 29.98
CA SER A 389 12.49 15.80 29.56
C SER A 389 13.57 15.61 28.49
N TRP A 390 14.45 14.62 28.66
CA TRP A 390 15.45 14.27 27.65
C TRP A 390 14.86 13.67 26.37
N SER A 391 13.81 12.83 26.47
CA SER A 391 13.09 12.34 25.30
C SER A 391 12.50 13.48 24.46
N SER A 392 12.01 14.55 25.10
CA SER A 392 11.53 15.74 24.39
C SER A 392 12.67 16.47 23.67
N GLU A 393 13.78 16.75 24.34
CA GLU A 393 14.91 17.50 23.75
C GLU A 393 15.58 16.72 22.61
N ILE A 394 15.82 15.41 22.78
CA ILE A 394 16.39 14.54 21.74
C ILE A 394 15.46 14.48 20.53
N PHE A 395 14.14 14.40 20.75
CA PHE A 395 13.18 14.36 19.66
C PHE A 395 13.11 15.68 18.90
N GLN A 396 13.03 16.82 19.60
CA GLN A 396 12.89 18.14 19.00
C GLN A 396 14.18 18.57 18.28
N GLN A 397 15.32 18.52 18.96
CA GLN A 397 16.60 19.00 18.40
C GLN A 397 17.16 18.01 17.36
N GLY A 398 16.97 16.71 17.55
CA GLY A 398 17.37 15.67 16.58
C GLY A 398 16.33 15.48 15.47
N PHE A 399 15.30 14.67 15.74
CA PHE A 399 14.36 14.21 14.72
C PHE A 399 13.53 15.34 14.11
N GLU A 400 12.88 16.20 14.90
CA GLU A 400 11.98 17.23 14.34
C GLU A 400 12.72 18.27 13.52
N THR A 401 13.95 18.60 13.90
CA THR A 401 14.75 19.59 13.15
C THR A 401 15.15 19.02 11.79
N VAL A 402 15.63 17.76 11.74
CA VAL A 402 15.94 17.05 10.48
C VAL A 402 14.68 16.84 9.62
N PHE A 403 13.62 16.31 10.22
CA PHE A 403 12.35 16.08 9.53
C PHE A 403 11.78 17.40 8.99
N GLY A 404 11.76 18.44 9.81
CA GLY A 404 11.17 19.72 9.49
C GLY A 404 11.89 20.45 8.37
N LEU A 405 13.20 20.24 8.19
CA LEU A 405 13.92 20.68 6.99
C LEU A 405 13.43 19.95 5.74
N SER A 406 13.12 18.65 5.81
CA SER A 406 12.65 17.87 4.65
C SER A 406 11.23 18.22 4.17
N VAL A 407 10.42 18.86 5.03
CA VAL A 407 9.05 19.33 4.72
C VAL A 407 8.88 20.85 4.73
N GLY A 408 9.94 21.60 5.01
CA GLY A 408 9.95 23.06 5.15
C GLY A 408 10.02 23.84 3.84
N ARG A 409 10.39 25.13 3.92
CA ARG A 409 10.55 26.01 2.74
C ARG A 409 11.50 25.39 1.71
N ASN A 410 11.09 25.38 0.44
CA ASN A 410 11.80 24.78 -0.72
C ASN A 410 11.99 23.25 -0.72
N SER A 411 11.61 22.52 0.34
CA SER A 411 11.80 21.06 0.43
C SER A 411 10.56 20.23 0.09
N CYS A 412 9.39 20.87 -0.02
CA CYS A 412 8.13 20.25 -0.44
C CYS A 412 7.80 20.71 -1.88
N PRO A 413 7.85 19.83 -2.90
CA PRO A 413 7.67 20.21 -4.31
C PRO A 413 6.22 20.60 -4.67
N PHE A 414 5.29 20.55 -3.71
CA PHE A 414 3.89 20.91 -3.91
C PHE A 414 3.53 22.32 -3.40
N VAL A 415 4.43 22.98 -2.67
CA VAL A 415 4.12 24.24 -1.95
C VAL A 415 5.22 25.27 -2.19
N ASP A 416 4.89 26.27 -3.01
CA ASP A 416 5.72 27.46 -3.22
C ASP A 416 5.25 28.58 -2.27
N ASP A 417 5.78 28.54 -1.04
CA ASP A 417 5.52 29.54 0.00
C ASP A 417 6.86 30.11 0.49
N PRO A 418 7.26 31.33 0.06
CA PRO A 418 8.51 31.95 0.46
C PRO A 418 8.50 32.49 1.89
N LEU A 419 7.32 32.65 2.50
CA LEU A 419 7.13 33.13 3.88
C LEU A 419 7.14 31.99 4.91
N CYS A 420 7.00 30.74 4.46
CA CYS A 420 7.09 29.56 5.32
C CYS A 420 8.46 29.43 6.03
N ASP A 421 8.44 28.87 7.23
CA ASP A 421 9.64 28.52 7.98
C ASP A 421 10.53 27.54 7.20
N VAL A 422 11.85 27.72 7.31
CA VAL A 422 12.85 26.82 6.72
C VAL A 422 12.73 25.39 7.29
N CYS A 423 12.31 25.28 8.55
CA CYS A 423 12.07 24.02 9.24
C CYS A 423 10.66 24.03 9.86
N VAL A 424 9.82 23.04 9.52
CA VAL A 424 8.46 22.90 10.06
C VAL A 424 8.39 21.64 10.96
N PRO A 425 8.38 21.77 12.30
CA PRO A 425 8.45 20.62 13.20
C PRO A 425 7.26 19.66 13.04
N ALA A 426 7.50 18.35 13.19
CA ALA A 426 6.52 17.31 12.91
C ALA A 426 5.27 17.42 13.80
N THR A 427 5.44 17.53 15.10
CA THR A 427 4.33 17.68 16.07
C THR A 427 3.49 18.92 15.79
N LYS A 428 4.13 20.04 15.43
CA LYS A 428 3.46 21.27 14.99
C LYS A 428 2.66 21.05 13.70
N LEU A 429 3.24 20.42 12.68
CA LEU A 429 2.59 20.17 11.39
C LEU A 429 1.33 19.29 11.54
N PHE A 430 1.51 18.10 12.12
CA PHE A 430 0.41 17.14 12.26
C PHE A 430 -0.60 17.56 13.35
N GLY A 431 -0.16 18.29 14.39
CA GLY A 431 -1.04 18.88 15.41
C GLY A 431 -1.90 20.04 14.87
N ALA A 432 -1.32 20.93 14.05
CA ALA A 432 -2.07 22.02 13.42
C ALA A 432 -3.15 21.50 12.47
N LEU A 433 -2.87 20.44 11.70
CA LEU A 433 -3.85 19.82 10.81
C LEU A 433 -5.03 19.19 11.58
N ASP A 434 -4.77 18.51 12.71
CA ASP A 434 -5.83 18.02 13.59
C ASP A 434 -6.64 19.17 14.20
N ALA A 435 -5.98 20.28 14.58
CA ALA A 435 -6.66 21.47 15.12
C ALA A 435 -7.57 22.15 14.07
N CYS A 436 -7.12 22.28 12.82
CA CYS A 436 -7.95 22.81 11.72
C CYS A 436 -9.21 21.97 11.50
N ILE A 437 -9.08 20.63 11.44
CA ILE A 437 -10.24 19.72 11.35
C ILE A 437 -11.18 19.89 12.56
N ASP A 438 -10.61 20.04 13.76
CA ASP A 438 -11.38 20.21 14.98
C ASP A 438 -12.12 21.56 15.06
N GLU A 439 -11.58 22.62 14.44
CA GLU A 439 -12.25 23.92 14.24
C GLU A 439 -13.38 23.86 13.20
N GLU A 440 -13.14 23.26 12.03
CA GLU A 440 -14.13 23.10 10.95
C GLU A 440 -15.39 22.38 11.46
N VAL A 441 -15.21 21.20 12.10
CA VAL A 441 -16.31 20.44 12.72
C VAL A 441 -16.98 21.26 13.83
N GLY A 442 -16.22 22.11 14.53
CA GLY A 442 -16.72 23.00 15.57
C GLY A 442 -17.62 24.12 15.05
N GLN A 443 -17.39 24.61 13.83
CA GLN A 443 -18.19 25.66 13.17
C GLN A 443 -19.46 25.08 12.53
N ASP A 444 -19.36 23.93 11.86
CA ASP A 444 -20.51 23.18 11.30
C ASP A 444 -21.52 22.75 12.40
N SER A 445 -21.05 22.65 13.65
CA SER A 445 -21.85 22.33 14.83
C SER A 445 -22.44 23.54 15.55
N LEU A 446 -22.08 24.78 15.17
CA LEU A 446 -22.62 26.02 15.76
C LEU A 446 -23.80 26.60 14.96
N SER A 447 -23.95 26.20 13.69
CA SER A 447 -25.10 26.53 12.84
C SER A 447 -26.35 25.65 13.12
N ARG A 448 -26.24 24.70 14.05
CA ARG A 448 -27.26 23.70 14.38
C ARG A 448 -27.36 23.58 15.90
N GLU A 449 -28.53 23.91 16.47
CA GLU A 449 -28.67 24.14 17.91
C GLU A 449 -28.21 22.96 18.80
N GLY A 450 -27.34 23.26 19.77
CA GLY A 450 -27.07 22.42 20.95
C GLY A 450 -25.77 21.60 20.93
N ARG A 451 -24.69 22.14 21.52
CA ARG A 451 -23.59 21.30 22.05
C ARG A 451 -24.02 20.74 23.42
N THR A 452 -24.04 19.42 23.57
CA THR A 452 -24.08 18.79 24.90
C THR A 452 -22.68 18.81 25.53
N PRO A 453 -22.54 19.12 26.84
CA PRO A 453 -21.23 19.09 27.52
C PRO A 453 -20.51 17.73 27.42
N GLU A 454 -21.28 16.64 27.38
CA GLU A 454 -20.80 15.26 27.25
C GLU A 454 -20.03 15.02 25.94
N ALA A 455 -20.49 15.59 24.82
CA ALA A 455 -19.81 15.44 23.52
C ALA A 455 -18.48 16.20 23.44
N GLN A 456 -18.35 17.30 24.21
CA GLN A 456 -17.09 18.03 24.36
C GLN A 456 -16.11 17.23 25.24
N GLY A 457 -16.57 16.68 26.37
CA GLY A 457 -15.75 15.84 27.24
C GLY A 457 -15.18 14.60 26.52
N GLN A 458 -16.01 13.87 25.76
CA GLN A 458 -15.56 12.73 24.95
C GLN A 458 -14.54 13.11 23.86
N LYS A 459 -14.59 14.35 23.34
CA LYS A 459 -13.61 14.86 22.37
C LYS A 459 -12.27 15.16 23.04
N GLU A 460 -12.30 15.80 24.22
CA GLU A 460 -11.11 16.14 25.00
C GLU A 460 -10.39 14.89 25.52
N GLU A 461 -11.14 13.91 26.03
CA GLU A 461 -10.64 12.58 26.41
C GLU A 461 -9.92 11.88 25.24
N ARG A 462 -10.58 11.79 24.07
CA ARG A 462 -10.01 11.18 22.86
C ARG A 462 -8.72 11.88 22.40
N ASN A 463 -8.68 13.22 22.45
CA ASN A 463 -7.50 13.99 22.07
C ASN A 463 -6.34 13.75 23.07
N GLY A 464 -6.63 13.71 24.37
CA GLY A 464 -5.64 13.38 25.41
C GLY A 464 -5.05 11.97 25.28
N GLU A 465 -5.85 10.99 24.87
CA GLU A 465 -5.38 9.62 24.59
C GLU A 465 -4.47 9.54 23.34
N ILE A 466 -4.76 10.33 22.29
CA ILE A 466 -3.89 10.41 21.10
C ILE A 466 -2.54 11.05 21.48
N ASP A 467 -2.56 12.15 22.26
CA ASP A 467 -1.32 12.79 22.71
C ASP A 467 -0.51 11.90 23.67
N LYS A 468 -1.18 11.09 24.50
CA LYS A 468 -0.51 10.04 25.31
C LYS A 468 0.17 8.99 24.42
N SER A 469 -0.50 8.55 23.36
CA SER A 469 0.04 7.56 22.42
C SER A 469 1.24 8.12 21.66
N LEU A 470 1.18 9.39 21.22
CA LEU A 470 2.27 10.09 20.55
C LEU A 470 3.48 10.27 21.48
N ARG A 471 3.29 10.69 22.74
CA ARG A 471 4.37 10.78 23.73
C ARG A 471 5.06 9.43 23.95
N LEU A 472 4.31 8.34 24.07
CA LEU A 472 4.90 7.00 24.22
C LEU A 472 5.69 6.56 22.97
N ALA A 473 5.21 6.88 21.76
CA ALA A 473 5.97 6.63 20.53
C ALA A 473 7.26 7.48 20.45
N ILE A 474 7.22 8.75 20.89
CA ILE A 474 8.40 9.63 20.98
C ILE A 474 9.41 9.08 22.00
N ARG A 475 8.96 8.66 23.19
CA ARG A 475 9.83 8.01 24.19
C ARG A 475 10.47 6.75 23.61
N ALA A 476 9.71 5.85 23.01
CA ALA A 476 10.24 4.61 22.42
C ALA A 476 11.21 4.89 21.27
N TYR A 477 10.90 5.86 20.41
CA TYR A 477 11.76 6.30 19.33
C TYR A 477 13.09 6.86 19.87
N THR A 478 13.06 7.67 20.93
CA THR A 478 14.25 8.32 21.51
C THR A 478 15.04 7.47 22.50
N ALA A 479 14.44 6.42 23.07
CA ALA A 479 15.06 5.57 24.10
C ALA A 479 16.43 4.99 23.68
N ARG A 480 16.65 4.79 22.38
CA ARG A 480 17.94 4.31 21.82
C ARG A 480 19.14 5.21 22.17
N TRP A 481 18.92 6.49 22.48
CA TRP A 481 19.96 7.46 22.82
C TRP A 481 20.14 7.69 24.32
N LEU A 482 19.39 6.99 25.19
CA LEU A 482 19.58 7.03 26.65
C LEU A 482 21.03 6.75 27.10
N PRO A 483 21.80 5.84 26.45
CA PRO A 483 23.21 5.60 26.80
C PRO A 483 24.16 6.77 26.46
N LEU A 484 23.72 7.77 25.69
CA LEU A 484 24.49 8.96 25.35
C LEU A 484 24.28 10.13 26.33
N ILE A 485 23.26 10.06 27.19
CA ILE A 485 22.98 11.12 28.17
C ILE A 485 24.15 11.18 29.19
N PRO A 486 24.80 12.35 29.37
CA PRO A 486 25.92 12.49 30.29
C PRO A 486 25.49 12.34 31.76
N ASP A 487 26.47 12.10 32.62
CA ASP A 487 26.36 12.08 34.10
C ASP A 487 25.30 11.17 34.74
N ARG A 488 24.68 10.27 33.96
CA ARG A 488 23.83 9.19 34.47
C ARG A 488 24.64 8.16 35.28
N ASP A 489 24.07 7.76 36.41
CA ASP A 489 24.63 6.79 37.36
C ASP A 489 24.94 5.45 36.64
N PRO A 490 26.10 4.81 36.88
CA PRO A 490 26.40 3.48 36.35
C PRO A 490 25.25 2.46 36.50
N SER A 491 24.56 2.46 37.64
CA SER A 491 23.42 1.55 37.89
C SER A 491 22.18 1.84 37.03
N GLN A 492 22.03 3.07 36.52
CA GLN A 492 21.00 3.40 35.55
C GLN A 492 21.37 2.92 34.14
N ARG A 493 22.68 2.94 33.79
CA ARG A 493 23.17 2.46 32.49
C ARG A 493 23.03 0.95 32.36
N ASP A 494 23.26 0.21 33.44
CA ASP A 494 23.01 -1.25 33.50
C ASP A 494 21.52 -1.62 33.30
N GLN A 495 20.60 -0.65 33.47
CA GLN A 495 19.16 -0.82 33.24
C GLN A 495 18.69 -0.34 31.86
N ASP A 496 19.54 0.32 31.07
CA ASP A 496 19.11 0.96 29.81
C ASP A 496 18.51 -0.04 28.82
N GLU A 497 19.04 -1.26 28.75
CA GLU A 497 18.50 -2.29 27.85
C GLU A 497 17.05 -2.65 28.20
N GLU A 498 16.72 -2.83 29.48
CA GLU A 498 15.35 -3.18 29.87
C GLU A 498 14.42 -1.98 29.80
N ARG A 499 14.90 -0.76 30.13
CA ARG A 499 14.16 0.50 29.92
C ARG A 499 13.80 0.71 28.44
N ILE A 500 14.72 0.43 27.52
CA ILE A 500 14.48 0.49 26.07
C ILE A 500 13.41 -0.54 25.65
N LYS A 501 13.51 -1.80 26.11
CA LYS A 501 12.50 -2.83 25.85
C LYS A 501 11.12 -2.44 26.39
N ASP A 502 11.03 -2.00 27.62
CA ASP A 502 9.75 -1.69 28.26
C ASP A 502 9.08 -0.46 27.66
N THR A 503 9.86 0.57 27.29
CA THR A 503 9.34 1.73 26.57
C THR A 503 8.83 1.33 25.18
N TRP A 504 9.56 0.47 24.45
CA TRP A 504 9.14 -0.07 23.16
C TRP A 504 7.86 -0.92 23.28
N ARG A 505 7.80 -1.84 24.25
CA ARG A 505 6.61 -2.64 24.57
C ARG A 505 5.40 -1.76 24.92
N ALA A 506 5.61 -0.70 25.69
CA ALA A 506 4.56 0.26 26.04
C ALA A 506 3.99 0.98 24.82
N ALA A 507 4.86 1.50 23.94
CA ALA A 507 4.43 2.10 22.68
C ALA A 507 3.71 1.09 21.77
N ARG A 508 4.24 -0.13 21.62
CA ARG A 508 3.66 -1.19 20.78
C ARG A 508 2.23 -1.54 21.18
N ARG A 509 1.93 -1.61 22.48
CA ARG A 509 0.58 -1.86 23.01
C ARG A 509 -0.43 -0.76 22.62
N GLU A 510 0.00 0.50 22.64
CA GLU A 510 -0.89 1.61 22.28
C GLU A 510 -1.19 1.68 20.77
N MET A 511 -0.32 1.14 19.90
CA MET A 511 -0.54 1.18 18.44
C MET A 511 -1.88 0.57 18.01
N LEU A 512 -2.37 -0.47 18.72
CA LEU A 512 -3.71 -1.06 18.49
C LEU A 512 -4.86 -0.06 18.70
N LYS A 513 -4.68 0.95 19.55
CA LYS A 513 -5.64 2.05 19.73
C LYS A 513 -5.50 3.08 18.62
N VAL A 514 -4.25 3.40 18.23
CA VAL A 514 -3.94 4.42 17.22
C VAL A 514 -4.39 4.01 15.81
N ILE A 515 -4.23 2.74 15.41
CA ILE A 515 -4.69 2.25 14.09
C ILE A 515 -6.19 2.49 13.86
N ASN A 516 -6.98 2.44 14.93
CA ASN A 516 -8.44 2.60 14.92
C ASN A 516 -8.89 4.07 15.02
N ARG A 517 -7.96 5.03 15.09
CA ARG A 517 -8.23 6.46 15.35
C ARG A 517 -7.54 7.33 14.30
N ALA A 518 -8.14 7.45 13.11
CA ALA A 518 -7.55 8.25 12.03
C ALA A 518 -7.49 9.75 12.39
N SER A 519 -6.27 10.26 12.56
CA SER A 519 -5.93 11.68 12.74
C SER A 519 -4.50 11.92 12.24
N TYR A 520 -4.11 13.18 12.03
CA TYR A 520 -2.75 13.53 11.64
C TYR A 520 -1.73 13.20 12.74
N ARG A 521 -2.03 13.43 14.01
CA ARG A 521 -1.19 12.95 15.12
C ARG A 521 -1.09 11.42 15.18
N SER A 522 -2.16 10.69 14.85
CA SER A 522 -2.11 9.22 14.75
C SER A 522 -1.19 8.74 13.61
N ILE A 523 -1.22 9.40 12.45
CA ILE A 523 -0.31 9.13 11.33
C ILE A 523 1.14 9.33 11.77
N LEU A 524 1.47 10.46 12.40
CA LEU A 524 2.81 10.71 12.93
C LEU A 524 3.22 9.65 13.96
N THR A 525 2.32 9.30 14.90
CA THR A 525 2.56 8.28 15.93
C THR A 525 2.93 6.92 15.32
N LEU A 526 2.16 6.47 14.32
CA LEU A 526 2.38 5.20 13.62
C LEU A 526 3.69 5.22 12.80
N CYS A 527 3.99 6.32 12.11
CA CYS A 527 5.24 6.49 11.36
C CYS A 527 6.47 6.50 12.29
N LEU A 528 6.39 7.14 13.46
CA LEU A 528 7.47 7.15 14.45
C LEU A 528 7.73 5.77 15.03
N PHE A 529 6.67 5.05 15.41
CA PHE A 529 6.81 3.67 15.88
C PHE A 529 7.38 2.76 14.78
N ALA A 530 6.97 2.93 13.52
CA ALA A 530 7.54 2.20 12.38
C ALA A 530 9.05 2.44 12.18
N GLN A 531 9.54 3.64 12.49
CA GLN A 531 10.96 4.01 12.44
C GLN A 531 11.72 3.73 13.76
N THR A 532 11.09 3.07 14.73
CA THR A 532 11.72 2.69 16.00
C THR A 532 12.34 1.29 15.86
N PRO A 533 13.67 1.14 15.97
CA PRO A 533 14.33 -0.17 15.88
C PRO A 533 13.79 -1.12 16.94
N MET A 534 13.73 -2.41 16.60
CA MET A 534 13.43 -3.45 17.59
C MET A 534 14.58 -3.55 18.60
N PRO A 535 14.31 -3.51 19.92
CA PRO A 535 15.33 -3.72 20.93
C PRO A 535 16.00 -5.09 20.81
N SER A 536 17.27 -5.16 21.20
CA SER A 536 17.98 -6.43 21.35
C SER A 536 17.31 -7.32 22.42
N GLY A 537 17.38 -8.64 22.24
CA GLY A 537 16.82 -9.61 23.18
C GLY A 537 15.31 -9.87 23.07
N ILE A 538 14.58 -9.21 22.16
CA ILE A 538 13.20 -9.58 21.81
C ILE A 538 13.18 -10.90 21.03
N SER A 539 12.44 -11.89 21.54
CA SER A 539 12.32 -13.23 20.95
C SER A 539 11.50 -13.24 19.66
N GLU A 540 11.66 -14.28 18.82
CA GLU A 540 10.83 -14.45 17.61
C GLU A 540 9.34 -14.62 17.95
N GLU A 541 9.01 -15.27 19.06
CA GLU A 541 7.62 -15.41 19.53
C GLU A 541 7.03 -14.05 19.95
N GLU A 542 7.77 -13.23 20.71
CA GLU A 542 7.36 -11.87 21.07
C GLU A 542 7.29 -10.95 19.85
N GLU A 543 8.19 -11.11 18.87
CA GLU A 543 8.14 -10.39 17.59
C GLU A 543 6.87 -10.71 16.79
N LEU A 544 6.46 -11.97 16.71
CA LEU A 544 5.21 -12.40 16.07
C LEU A 544 3.95 -11.98 16.85
N ASP A 545 4.03 -11.86 18.18
CA ASP A 545 2.90 -11.43 19.03
C ASP A 545 2.77 -9.90 19.11
N GLY A 546 2.09 -9.31 18.11
CA GLY A 546 1.65 -7.92 18.12
C GLY A 546 1.90 -7.17 16.81
N LEU A 547 1.58 -5.88 16.77
CA LEU A 547 1.78 -5.06 15.56
C LEU A 547 3.27 -4.89 15.23
N SER A 548 3.61 -5.08 13.95
CA SER A 548 4.95 -4.76 13.42
C SER A 548 5.02 -3.32 12.92
N GLY A 549 6.24 -2.76 12.85
CA GLY A 549 6.46 -1.41 12.32
C GLY A 549 5.93 -1.22 10.90
N LEU A 550 6.05 -2.24 10.04
CA LEU A 550 5.53 -2.23 8.67
C LEU A 550 4.00 -2.09 8.63
N VAL A 551 3.28 -2.80 9.51
CA VAL A 551 1.81 -2.68 9.60
C VAL A 551 1.41 -1.30 10.11
N CYS A 552 2.16 -0.73 11.05
CA CYS A 552 1.95 0.65 11.51
C CYS A 552 2.14 1.65 10.36
N LEU A 553 3.23 1.54 9.57
CA LEU A 553 3.46 2.41 8.41
C LEU A 553 2.35 2.29 7.38
N HIS A 554 2.01 1.09 6.89
CA HIS A 554 0.92 0.91 5.92
C HIS A 554 -0.42 1.44 6.43
N THR A 555 -0.69 1.32 7.74
CA THR A 555 -1.89 1.90 8.34
C THR A 555 -1.85 3.43 8.35
N ALA A 556 -0.69 4.04 8.62
CA ALA A 556 -0.50 5.49 8.53
C ALA A 556 -0.73 6.02 7.11
N LEU A 557 -0.20 5.31 6.09
CA LEU A 557 -0.39 5.63 4.67
C LEU A 557 -1.87 5.52 4.26
N LEU A 558 -2.60 4.52 4.76
CA LEU A 558 -4.04 4.39 4.55
C LEU A 558 -4.84 5.49 5.30
N GLN A 559 -4.43 5.85 6.52
CA GLN A 559 -5.06 6.95 7.27
C GLN A 559 -4.89 8.29 6.55
N ILE A 560 -3.70 8.60 5.99
CA ILE A 560 -3.51 9.87 5.28
C ILE A 560 -4.32 9.92 3.98
N GLN A 561 -4.38 8.84 3.19
CA GLN A 561 -5.27 8.76 2.01
C GLN A 561 -6.73 9.07 2.38
N ARG A 562 -7.25 8.41 3.42
CA ARG A 562 -8.63 8.61 3.91
C ARG A 562 -8.93 10.03 4.37
N LEU A 563 -8.01 10.68 5.09
CA LEU A 563 -8.20 12.07 5.55
C LEU A 563 -8.26 13.04 4.37
N ARG A 564 -7.36 12.90 3.40
CA ARG A 564 -7.31 13.75 2.20
C ARG A 564 -8.53 13.57 1.29
N GLU A 565 -9.00 12.34 1.10
CA GLU A 565 -10.24 12.07 0.36
C GLU A 565 -11.47 12.69 1.04
N ARG A 566 -11.53 12.63 2.38
CA ARG A 566 -12.62 13.23 3.14
C ARG A 566 -12.69 14.74 2.91
N GLN A 567 -11.55 15.44 2.90
CA GLN A 567 -11.53 16.88 2.66
C GLN A 567 -11.92 17.27 1.22
N LYS A 568 -11.48 16.52 0.20
CA LYS A 568 -11.96 16.71 -1.18
C LYS A 568 -13.48 16.58 -1.33
N LYS A 569 -14.12 15.72 -0.52
CA LYS A 569 -15.58 15.56 -0.48
C LYS A 569 -16.27 16.72 0.26
N CYS A 570 -15.60 17.39 1.20
CA CYS A 570 -16.11 18.60 1.87
C CYS A 570 -16.08 19.85 0.97
N GLN A 571 -15.10 19.98 0.08
CA GLN A 571 -15.00 21.11 -0.88
C GLN A 571 -16.16 21.15 -1.89
N PHE A 572 -16.85 20.03 -2.14
CA PHE A 572 -18.02 19.97 -3.03
C PHE A 572 -19.34 20.22 -2.26
N ARG A 573 -19.44 21.39 -1.60
CA ARG A 573 -20.69 21.91 -1.02
C ARG A 573 -20.94 23.36 -1.45
N GLY A 574 -21.84 23.53 -2.42
CA GLY A 574 -22.56 24.78 -2.66
C GLY A 574 -21.80 25.88 -3.42
N SER A 575 -21.80 25.80 -4.75
CA SER A 575 -21.92 27.00 -5.58
C SER A 575 -23.34 27.06 -6.11
N GLU A 576 -24.10 28.07 -5.71
CA GLU A 576 -25.54 28.16 -5.94
C GLU A 576 -25.88 28.55 -7.38
N ALA A 577 -26.87 27.86 -7.96
CA ALA A 577 -27.62 28.36 -9.11
C ALA A 577 -29.08 27.88 -9.10
N SER A 578 -29.89 28.37 -8.15
CA SER A 578 -31.33 28.58 -8.40
C SER A 578 -31.92 29.56 -7.37
N PRO A 579 -32.78 30.51 -7.79
CA PRO A 579 -33.21 31.61 -6.92
C PRO A 579 -34.57 31.35 -6.27
N TRP A 580 -34.64 31.34 -4.94
CA TRP A 580 -35.71 31.99 -4.16
C TRP A 580 -35.23 32.32 -2.73
N ARG A 581 -35.73 33.44 -2.20
CA ARG A 581 -35.35 34.11 -0.93
C ARG A 581 -35.84 33.34 0.32
N SER A 582 -35.31 33.49 1.54
CA SER A 582 -34.24 34.35 2.09
C SER A 582 -33.81 33.89 3.51
N ALA A 583 -32.62 34.34 3.94
CA ALA A 583 -32.23 34.62 5.33
C ALA A 583 -32.03 33.46 6.34
N ALA A 584 -30.84 32.86 6.29
CA ALA A 584 -30.01 32.65 7.49
C ALA A 584 -28.52 32.78 7.07
N ILE A 585 -27.72 33.56 7.81
CA ILE A 585 -26.29 33.72 7.51
C ILE A 585 -25.54 32.55 8.16
N SER A 586 -25.09 31.58 7.37
CA SER A 586 -24.00 30.67 7.77
C SER A 586 -22.68 31.22 7.22
N SER A 587 -21.70 31.42 8.10
CA SER A 587 -20.38 31.97 7.75
C SER A 587 -19.63 31.08 6.76
N VAL A 588 -19.29 31.65 5.60
CA VAL A 588 -18.30 31.07 4.69
C VAL A 588 -16.92 31.08 5.39
N PRO A 589 -16.16 29.98 5.41
CA PRO A 589 -14.78 30.01 5.91
C PRO A 589 -13.93 31.00 5.11
N SER A 590 -13.12 31.83 5.77
CA SER A 590 -12.26 32.80 5.08
C SER A 590 -11.28 32.09 4.14
N PRO A 591 -11.09 32.56 2.89
CA PRO A 591 -10.28 31.87 1.88
C PRO A 591 -8.87 31.52 2.37
N ASP A 592 -8.20 32.45 3.07
CA ASP A 592 -6.85 32.30 3.64
C ASP A 592 -6.69 31.05 4.55
N ARG A 593 -7.75 30.63 5.26
CA ARG A 593 -7.71 29.44 6.13
C ARG A 593 -7.65 28.15 5.32
N THR A 594 -8.35 28.11 4.18
CA THR A 594 -8.39 26.93 3.30
C THR A 594 -7.03 26.72 2.64
N GLU A 595 -6.38 27.81 2.22
CA GLU A 595 -5.04 27.78 1.62
C GLU A 595 -3.96 27.35 2.63
N ALA A 596 -3.98 27.90 3.85
CA ALA A 596 -3.07 27.48 4.93
C ALA A 596 -3.22 25.99 5.26
N PHE A 597 -4.45 25.48 5.36
CA PHE A 597 -4.69 24.04 5.58
C PHE A 597 -4.15 23.18 4.42
N LEU A 598 -4.42 23.56 3.17
CA LEU A 598 -3.94 22.82 1.99
C LEU A 598 -2.41 22.81 1.87
N SER A 599 -1.74 23.89 2.26
CA SER A 599 -0.28 23.98 2.37
C SER A 599 0.27 22.96 3.39
N LEU A 600 -0.29 22.96 4.61
CA LEU A 600 0.09 22.01 5.66
C LEU A 600 -0.24 20.55 5.25
N GLU A 601 -1.40 20.30 4.64
CA GLU A 601 -1.83 18.97 4.20
C GLU A 601 -0.89 18.42 3.12
N SER A 602 -0.47 19.28 2.18
CA SER A 602 0.47 18.91 1.13
C SER A 602 1.86 18.58 1.68
N ARG A 603 2.32 19.29 2.72
CA ARG A 603 3.58 18.97 3.44
C ARG A 603 3.49 17.65 4.20
N ALA A 604 2.38 17.40 4.91
CA ALA A 604 2.14 16.12 5.59
C ALA A 604 2.03 14.94 4.60
N TYR A 605 1.45 15.18 3.42
CA TYR A 605 1.42 14.19 2.35
C TYR A 605 2.80 13.94 1.73
N TRP A 606 3.61 14.98 1.52
CA TRP A 606 4.99 14.82 1.09
C TRP A 606 5.80 13.97 2.08
N ALA A 607 5.66 14.22 3.38
CA ALA A 607 6.25 13.38 4.43
C ALA A 607 5.87 11.89 4.28
N ALA A 608 4.58 11.61 4.05
CA ALA A 608 4.10 10.25 3.86
C ALA A 608 4.65 9.59 2.58
N VAL A 609 4.79 10.34 1.49
CA VAL A 609 5.46 9.88 0.25
C VAL A 609 6.94 9.57 0.51
N VAL A 610 7.64 10.40 1.27
CA VAL A 610 9.05 10.18 1.64
C VAL A 610 9.19 8.89 2.45
N TRP A 611 8.35 8.67 3.47
CA TRP A 611 8.38 7.43 4.27
C TRP A 611 8.02 6.17 3.46
N ASP A 612 6.99 6.24 2.62
CA ASP A 612 6.57 5.14 1.74
C ASP A 612 7.68 4.75 0.76
N THR A 613 8.28 5.74 0.08
CA THR A 613 9.39 5.54 -0.86
C THR A 613 10.63 4.97 -0.16
N SER A 614 10.97 5.49 1.03
CA SER A 614 12.08 5.02 1.85
C SER A 614 11.92 3.55 2.27
N SER A 615 10.72 3.17 2.73
CA SER A 615 10.45 1.79 3.17
C SER A 615 10.35 0.84 1.97
N SER A 616 9.72 1.24 0.87
CA SER A 616 9.68 0.45 -0.37
C SER A 616 11.09 0.13 -0.91
N LEU A 617 11.97 1.13 -0.91
CA LEU A 617 13.35 0.96 -1.40
C LEU A 617 14.17 0.03 -0.49
N THR A 618 14.10 0.19 0.83
CA THR A 618 14.92 -0.56 1.80
C THR A 618 14.36 -1.93 2.17
N SER A 619 13.04 -2.10 2.20
CA SER A 619 12.37 -3.28 2.77
C SER A 619 11.84 -4.29 1.74
N ASN A 620 12.15 -4.13 0.46
CA ASN A 620 11.71 -5.02 -0.64
C ASN A 620 10.19 -5.15 -0.83
N PHE A 621 9.43 -4.11 -0.48
CA PHE A 621 7.99 -4.00 -0.76
C PHE A 621 7.70 -2.92 -1.81
N ARG A 622 6.49 -2.94 -2.38
CA ARG A 622 5.99 -1.94 -3.34
C ARG A 622 5.41 -0.73 -2.61
N ALA A 623 5.68 0.47 -3.10
CA ALA A 623 5.16 1.72 -2.55
C ALA A 623 3.61 1.73 -2.56
N SER A 624 2.99 2.16 -1.46
CA SER A 624 1.54 2.13 -1.23
C SER A 624 0.81 3.41 -1.66
N LEU A 625 1.46 4.57 -1.58
CA LEU A 625 0.91 5.86 -2.02
C LEU A 625 1.14 6.11 -3.51
N THR A 626 2.29 5.67 -4.01
CA THR A 626 2.75 5.93 -5.39
C THR A 626 3.10 4.63 -6.13
N SER A 627 2.07 3.81 -6.32
CA SER A 627 2.16 2.40 -6.69
C SER A 627 2.15 2.18 -8.22
N GLY A 628 3.19 2.59 -8.93
CA GLY A 628 3.28 2.42 -10.39
C GLY A 628 4.70 2.20 -10.91
N LEU A 629 4.82 1.27 -11.87
CA LEU A 629 6.05 0.99 -12.63
C LEU A 629 6.57 2.26 -13.33
N LYS A 630 5.71 2.90 -14.13
CA LYS A 630 5.94 4.22 -14.74
C LYS A 630 5.65 5.39 -13.80
N GLY A 631 5.38 5.10 -12.52
CA GLY A 631 4.89 6.05 -11.53
C GLY A 631 5.79 7.27 -11.36
N ALA A 632 7.11 7.06 -11.38
CA ALA A 632 8.12 8.12 -11.33
C ALA A 632 7.97 9.20 -12.44
N CYS A 633 7.31 8.87 -13.54
CA CYS A 633 7.14 9.77 -14.71
C CYS A 633 5.67 10.16 -14.94
N GLU A 634 4.70 9.33 -14.55
CA GLU A 634 3.28 9.50 -14.87
C GLU A 634 2.42 10.00 -13.69
N GLU A 635 2.80 9.71 -12.44
CA GLU A 635 2.03 10.16 -11.28
C GLU A 635 2.28 11.65 -10.97
N SER A 636 1.26 12.33 -10.43
CA SER A 636 1.30 13.78 -10.21
C SER A 636 2.41 14.22 -9.25
N VAL A 637 2.65 13.45 -8.19
CA VAL A 637 3.71 13.69 -7.20
C VAL A 637 5.09 13.79 -7.83
N TRP A 638 5.42 12.81 -8.66
CA TRP A 638 6.76 12.70 -9.26
C TRP A 638 6.90 13.63 -10.46
N ARG A 639 5.82 13.90 -11.22
CA ARG A 639 5.79 14.97 -12.21
C ARG A 639 6.02 16.35 -11.61
N LEU A 640 5.41 16.67 -10.46
CA LEU A 640 5.64 17.93 -9.74
C LEU A 640 7.08 18.00 -9.20
N SER A 641 7.60 16.91 -8.65
CA SER A 641 9.00 16.83 -8.18
C SER A 641 10.00 17.07 -9.32
N ARG A 642 9.82 16.41 -10.47
CA ARG A 642 10.63 16.60 -11.67
C ARG A 642 10.49 18.01 -12.26
N ALA A 643 9.28 18.58 -12.25
CA ALA A 643 9.03 19.95 -12.72
C ALA A 643 9.68 21.01 -11.81
N PHE A 644 9.70 20.79 -10.48
CA PHE A 644 10.44 21.62 -9.54
C PHE A 644 11.95 21.59 -9.83
N LEU A 645 12.53 20.40 -9.99
CA LEU A 645 13.96 20.23 -10.25
C LEU A 645 14.41 20.85 -11.60
N LEU A 646 13.67 20.59 -12.68
CA LEU A 646 14.02 21.08 -14.02
C LEU A 646 13.61 22.53 -14.27
N GLY A 647 12.45 22.96 -13.75
CA GLY A 647 11.86 24.26 -14.04
C GLY A 647 12.22 25.36 -13.05
N SER A 648 12.25 25.05 -11.75
CA SER A 648 12.49 26.04 -10.68
C SER A 648 13.93 26.01 -10.19
N TRP A 649 14.50 24.82 -9.99
CA TRP A 649 15.85 24.66 -9.47
C TRP A 649 16.93 24.89 -10.54
N ASN A 650 16.88 24.18 -11.67
CA ASN A 650 17.98 24.23 -12.65
C ASN A 650 18.36 25.67 -13.12
N PRO A 651 17.42 26.55 -13.52
CA PRO A 651 17.78 27.91 -13.95
C PRO A 651 18.43 28.76 -12.84
N LYS A 652 18.08 28.47 -11.57
CA LYS A 652 18.66 29.12 -10.39
C LYS A 652 20.07 28.59 -10.10
N ALA A 653 20.29 27.29 -10.23
CA ALA A 653 21.60 26.66 -10.11
C ALA A 653 22.56 27.18 -11.18
N GLU A 654 22.13 27.20 -12.46
CA GLU A 654 22.89 27.79 -13.58
C GLU A 654 23.26 29.26 -13.30
N GLN A 655 22.29 30.07 -12.84
CA GLN A 655 22.53 31.47 -12.51
C GLN A 655 23.56 31.65 -11.38
N TRP A 656 23.49 30.83 -10.33
CA TRP A 656 24.43 30.86 -9.20
C TRP A 656 25.83 30.44 -9.63
N LEU A 657 25.97 29.37 -10.42
CA LEU A 657 27.25 28.93 -10.96
C LEU A 657 27.87 29.97 -11.90
N ALA A 658 27.07 30.64 -12.74
CA ALA A 658 27.54 31.67 -13.67
C ALA A 658 27.95 33.00 -12.99
N LYS A 659 27.31 33.37 -11.87
CA LYS A 659 27.61 34.63 -11.15
C LYS A 659 28.64 34.48 -10.03
N GLY A 660 28.99 33.24 -9.67
CA GLY A 660 29.74 32.91 -8.47
C GLY A 660 28.77 32.61 -7.31
N PHE A 661 28.89 31.41 -6.75
CA PHE A 661 28.05 30.94 -5.64
C PHE A 661 28.78 31.12 -4.31
N GLU A 662 28.19 31.93 -3.42
CA GLU A 662 28.66 32.11 -2.04
C GLU A 662 27.95 31.13 -1.11
N VAL A 663 28.73 30.38 -0.33
CA VAL A 663 28.20 29.42 0.64
C VAL A 663 27.90 30.14 1.95
N THR A 664 26.62 30.15 2.32
CA THR A 664 26.08 30.68 3.57
C THR A 664 25.08 29.66 4.12
N ASP A 665 24.69 29.73 5.40
CA ASP A 665 23.70 28.78 5.94
C ASP A 665 22.36 28.80 5.17
N ASP A 666 21.91 29.97 4.67
CA ASP A 666 20.67 30.05 3.87
C ASP A 666 20.86 29.51 2.45
N THR A 667 21.92 29.89 1.73
CA THR A 667 22.19 29.36 0.38
C THR A 667 22.47 27.86 0.40
N ALA A 668 23.19 27.36 1.40
CA ALA A 668 23.39 25.93 1.64
C ALA A 668 22.07 25.23 1.96
N SER A 669 21.21 25.80 2.82
CA SER A 669 19.88 25.23 3.11
C SER A 669 19.05 25.06 1.83
N GLN A 670 19.08 26.04 0.92
CA GLN A 670 18.35 25.95 -0.36
C GLN A 670 18.89 24.86 -1.29
N VAL A 671 20.21 24.68 -1.36
CA VAL A 671 20.84 23.53 -2.07
C VAL A 671 20.41 22.21 -1.44
N PHE A 672 20.42 22.14 -0.11
CA PHE A 672 20.08 20.93 0.64
C PHE A 672 18.60 20.54 0.48
N SER A 673 17.69 21.51 0.49
CA SER A 673 16.26 21.31 0.17
C SER A 673 16.07 20.69 -1.21
N ALA A 674 16.69 21.26 -2.25
CA ALA A 674 16.57 20.74 -3.62
C ALA A 674 17.22 19.36 -3.78
N ALA A 675 18.37 19.13 -3.13
CA ALA A 675 19.03 17.84 -3.11
C ALA A 675 18.20 16.76 -2.37
N ALA A 676 17.49 17.11 -1.31
CA ALA A 676 16.58 16.20 -0.62
C ALA A 676 15.40 15.78 -1.51
N VAL A 677 14.77 16.71 -2.23
CA VAL A 677 13.71 16.41 -3.22
C VAL A 677 14.24 15.50 -4.33
N CYS A 678 15.43 15.78 -4.86
CA CYS A 678 16.07 14.95 -5.89
C CYS A 678 16.42 13.55 -5.37
N GLY A 679 16.93 13.44 -4.13
CA GLY A 679 17.21 12.16 -3.48
C GLY A 679 15.98 11.25 -3.40
N VAL A 680 14.84 11.80 -2.98
CA VAL A 680 13.57 11.06 -2.90
C VAL A 680 13.05 10.69 -4.31
N TYR A 681 13.17 11.59 -5.29
CA TYR A 681 12.84 11.30 -6.69
C TYR A 681 13.68 10.16 -7.27
N MET A 682 15.01 10.18 -7.06
CA MET A 682 15.90 9.09 -7.47
C MET A 682 15.56 7.78 -6.75
N TRP A 683 15.25 7.81 -5.45
CA TRP A 683 14.79 6.63 -4.71
C TRP A 683 13.50 6.04 -5.29
N LYS A 684 12.56 6.87 -5.77
CA LYS A 684 11.40 6.36 -6.53
C LYS A 684 11.81 5.77 -7.87
N CYS A 685 12.72 6.39 -8.64
CA CYS A 685 13.20 5.80 -9.91
C CYS A 685 13.89 4.44 -9.69
N ILE A 686 14.72 4.30 -8.66
CA ILE A 686 15.35 3.02 -8.27
C ILE A 686 14.27 2.01 -7.86
N THR A 687 13.26 2.44 -7.09
CA THR A 687 12.12 1.59 -6.70
C THR A 687 11.31 1.13 -7.92
N SER A 688 11.07 2.00 -8.90
CA SER A 688 10.41 1.63 -10.17
C SER A 688 11.25 0.63 -10.99
N LEU A 689 12.58 0.78 -11.03
CA LEU A 689 13.48 -0.19 -11.68
C LEU A 689 13.50 -1.53 -10.93
N LYS A 690 13.48 -1.50 -9.60
CA LYS A 690 13.39 -2.66 -8.71
C LYS A 690 12.09 -3.43 -8.95
N GLU A 691 10.95 -2.72 -8.97
CA GLU A 691 9.64 -3.26 -9.33
C GLU A 691 9.69 -3.88 -10.74
N ALA A 692 10.30 -3.22 -11.73
CA ALA A 692 10.45 -3.74 -13.09
C ALA A 692 11.19 -5.10 -13.13
N LEU A 693 12.34 -5.17 -12.46
CA LEU A 693 13.21 -6.34 -12.45
C LEU A 693 12.62 -7.50 -11.64
N ILE A 694 11.88 -7.22 -10.56
CA ILE A 694 11.26 -8.24 -9.69
C ILE A 694 9.91 -8.72 -10.24
N GLU A 695 9.04 -7.84 -10.75
CA GLU A 695 7.72 -8.21 -11.29
C GLU A 695 7.81 -8.90 -12.67
N GLY A 696 9.01 -8.96 -13.28
CA GLY A 696 9.25 -9.66 -14.54
C GLY A 696 8.55 -8.98 -15.72
N VAL A 697 8.61 -7.65 -15.75
CA VAL A 697 8.06 -6.84 -16.85
C VAL A 697 8.87 -7.04 -18.14
N ASP A 698 8.35 -6.57 -19.26
CA ASP A 698 9.04 -6.63 -20.53
C ASP A 698 10.31 -5.76 -20.57
N GLU A 699 11.22 -6.08 -21.49
CA GLU A 699 12.49 -5.35 -21.62
C GLU A 699 12.28 -3.86 -21.90
N GLU A 700 11.20 -3.48 -22.59
CA GLU A 700 10.81 -2.07 -22.76
C GLU A 700 10.46 -1.41 -21.42
N GLY A 701 9.70 -2.08 -20.54
CA GLY A 701 9.39 -1.61 -19.19
C GLY A 701 10.63 -1.45 -18.31
N VAL A 702 11.59 -2.40 -18.38
CA VAL A 702 12.87 -2.29 -17.66
C VAL A 702 13.72 -1.15 -18.20
N LEU A 703 13.87 -1.03 -19.52
CA LEU A 703 14.62 0.05 -20.16
C LEU A 703 13.97 1.42 -19.97
N PHE A 704 12.65 1.50 -19.85
CA PHE A 704 11.94 2.72 -19.48
C PHE A 704 12.28 3.16 -18.04
N ALA A 705 12.21 2.24 -17.08
CA ALA A 705 12.56 2.53 -15.69
C ALA A 705 14.05 2.90 -15.55
N TRP A 706 14.92 2.21 -16.31
CA TRP A 706 16.34 2.52 -16.42
C TRP A 706 16.60 3.93 -16.98
N SER A 707 15.95 4.30 -18.09
CA SER A 707 16.07 5.63 -18.70
C SER A 707 15.60 6.74 -17.74
N SER A 708 14.49 6.49 -17.03
CA SER A 708 13.96 7.42 -16.00
C SER A 708 14.94 7.60 -14.82
N LEU A 709 15.68 6.53 -14.46
CA LEU A 709 16.72 6.60 -13.45
C LEU A 709 17.99 7.31 -13.96
N GLN A 710 18.40 7.07 -15.21
CA GLN A 710 19.52 7.79 -15.84
C GLN A 710 19.24 9.30 -15.93
N GLU A 711 18.00 9.70 -16.25
CA GLU A 711 17.60 11.11 -16.18
C GLU A 711 17.71 11.68 -14.75
N GLY A 712 17.21 10.96 -13.74
CA GLY A 712 17.32 11.38 -12.34
C GLY A 712 18.77 11.54 -11.86
N LEU A 713 19.64 10.60 -12.23
CA LEU A 713 21.08 10.64 -11.95
C LEU A 713 21.75 11.84 -12.64
N GLU A 714 21.42 12.12 -13.91
CA GLU A 714 22.01 13.25 -14.62
C GLU A 714 21.51 14.60 -14.10
N ILE A 715 20.25 14.71 -13.67
CA ILE A 715 19.74 15.89 -12.96
C ILE A 715 20.56 16.14 -11.69
N PHE A 716 20.82 15.11 -10.89
CA PHE A 716 21.64 15.25 -9.69
C PHE A 716 23.10 15.64 -10.03
N ARG A 717 23.72 14.95 -10.99
CA ARG A 717 25.11 15.16 -11.39
C ARG A 717 25.36 16.55 -11.99
N THR A 718 24.44 17.06 -12.80
CA THR A 718 24.61 18.35 -13.50
C THR A 718 24.15 19.56 -12.68
N THR A 719 23.05 19.44 -11.94
CA THR A 719 22.39 20.60 -11.30
C THR A 719 22.63 20.73 -9.79
N LEU A 720 23.00 19.63 -9.12
CA LEU A 720 23.16 19.58 -7.66
C LEU A 720 24.60 19.32 -7.22
N CYS A 721 25.28 18.33 -7.81
CA CYS A 721 26.68 18.01 -7.45
C CYS A 721 27.62 19.22 -7.47
N PRO A 722 27.62 20.13 -8.47
CA PRO A 722 28.53 21.28 -8.48
C PRO A 722 28.34 22.20 -7.26
N LEU A 723 27.09 22.41 -6.83
CA LEU A 723 26.76 23.25 -5.68
C LEU A 723 26.99 22.51 -4.36
N LEU A 724 26.72 21.19 -4.29
CA LEU A 724 27.04 20.35 -3.14
C LEU A 724 28.55 20.27 -2.89
N CYS A 725 29.38 20.18 -3.93
CA CYS A 725 30.85 20.21 -3.84
C CYS A 725 31.38 21.59 -3.39
N LEU A 726 30.69 22.68 -3.74
CA LEU A 726 31.03 24.01 -3.20
C LEU A 726 30.66 24.12 -1.73
N CYS A 727 29.49 23.59 -1.32
CA CYS A 727 29.08 23.50 0.08
C CYS A 727 30.04 22.63 0.90
N GLU A 728 30.47 21.48 0.36
CA GLU A 728 31.44 20.57 0.98
C GLU A 728 32.74 21.28 1.33
N ARG A 729 33.32 22.06 0.39
CA ARG A 729 34.55 22.83 0.63
C ARG A 729 34.45 23.84 1.77
N GLN A 730 33.24 24.22 2.16
CA GLN A 730 32.98 25.12 3.30
C GLN A 730 32.20 24.44 4.43
N VAL A 731 32.03 23.11 4.41
CA VAL A 731 31.12 22.39 5.32
C VAL A 731 31.50 22.56 6.79
N HIS A 732 32.79 22.73 7.09
CA HIS A 732 33.29 23.00 8.45
C HIS A 732 32.96 24.41 8.98
N PHE A 733 32.60 25.35 8.12
CA PHE A 733 32.16 26.70 8.49
C PHE A 733 30.64 26.81 8.65
N LEU A 734 29.89 25.80 8.21
CA LEU A 734 28.44 25.72 8.38
C LEU A 734 28.06 25.29 9.80
N ASP A 735 26.86 25.67 10.24
CA ASP A 735 26.34 25.25 11.55
C ASP A 735 26.20 23.71 11.65
N GLN A 736 25.96 23.19 12.87
CA GLN A 736 25.85 21.74 13.09
C GLN A 736 24.68 21.09 12.35
N LEU A 737 23.59 21.85 12.10
CA LEU A 737 22.40 21.36 11.41
C LEU A 737 22.63 21.27 9.90
N ARG A 738 23.35 22.23 9.31
CA ARG A 738 23.77 22.22 7.90
C ARG A 738 24.80 21.13 7.64
N ARG A 739 25.73 20.90 8.58
CA ARG A 739 26.63 19.73 8.56
C ARG A 739 25.87 18.41 8.61
N MET A 740 24.88 18.28 9.49
CA MET A 740 24.00 17.10 9.55
C MET A 740 23.20 16.90 8.26
N SER A 741 22.65 17.97 7.70
CA SER A 741 21.89 17.95 6.45
C SER A 741 22.74 17.50 5.26
N TRP A 742 23.95 18.05 5.13
CA TRP A 742 24.90 17.66 4.09
C TRP A 742 25.27 16.17 4.22
N TYR A 743 25.59 15.71 5.44
CA TYR A 743 25.88 14.30 5.70
C TYR A 743 24.73 13.40 5.25
N GLN A 744 23.50 13.69 5.68
CA GLN A 744 22.34 12.85 5.38
C GLN A 744 21.95 12.83 3.89
N ILE A 745 22.10 13.95 3.19
CA ILE A 745 21.76 14.03 1.76
C ILE A 745 22.71 13.16 0.94
N ASN A 746 24.02 13.31 1.17
CA ASN A 746 25.01 12.49 0.47
C ASN A 746 24.90 11.02 0.88
N MET A 747 24.71 10.73 2.16
CA MET A 747 24.48 9.38 2.67
C MET A 747 23.29 8.71 1.97
N LYS A 748 22.13 9.38 1.89
CA LYS A 748 20.93 8.85 1.21
C LYS A 748 21.12 8.70 -0.30
N TYR A 749 21.82 9.63 -0.95
CA TYR A 749 22.17 9.51 -2.37
C TYR A 749 22.98 8.25 -2.63
N TYR A 750 24.13 8.11 -1.97
CA TYR A 750 25.01 6.94 -2.15
C TYR A 750 24.34 5.63 -1.70
N LEU A 751 23.49 5.64 -0.66
CA LEU A 751 22.68 4.47 -0.28
C LEU A 751 21.77 4.02 -1.43
N GLY A 752 21.07 4.95 -2.07
CA GLY A 752 20.21 4.65 -3.21
C GLY A 752 20.99 4.04 -4.37
N VAL A 753 22.16 4.57 -4.69
CA VAL A 753 23.02 4.03 -5.76
C VAL A 753 23.59 2.66 -5.39
N LEU A 754 23.98 2.42 -4.13
CA LEU A 754 24.39 1.09 -3.66
C LEU A 754 23.26 0.07 -3.79
N ILE A 755 22.03 0.43 -3.39
CA ILE A 755 20.83 -0.42 -3.54
C ILE A 755 20.56 -0.70 -5.03
N MET A 756 20.67 0.31 -5.91
CA MET A 756 20.54 0.12 -7.36
C MET A 756 21.56 -0.89 -7.90
N LEU A 757 22.83 -0.78 -7.50
CA LEU A 757 23.88 -1.69 -7.95
C LEU A 757 23.62 -3.12 -7.48
N ASP A 758 23.23 -3.31 -6.22
CA ASP A 758 22.88 -4.62 -5.66
C ASP A 758 21.69 -5.27 -6.41
N ILE A 759 20.63 -4.51 -6.68
CA ILE A 759 19.47 -4.96 -7.47
C ILE A 759 19.88 -5.39 -8.88
N LEU A 760 20.76 -4.64 -9.56
CA LEU A 760 21.24 -4.97 -10.90
C LEU A 760 22.16 -6.21 -10.90
N GLU A 761 22.99 -6.37 -9.86
CA GLU A 761 23.84 -7.55 -9.67
C GLU A 761 22.98 -8.80 -9.39
N ALA A 762 22.00 -8.70 -8.50
CA ALA A 762 21.04 -9.77 -8.18
C ALA A 762 20.18 -10.17 -9.38
N ALA A 763 19.73 -9.20 -10.19
CA ALA A 763 18.99 -9.44 -11.43
C ALA A 763 19.88 -9.90 -12.61
N GLY A 764 21.21 -9.97 -12.44
CA GLY A 764 22.14 -10.40 -13.48
C GLY A 764 22.30 -9.44 -14.67
N ARG A 765 21.90 -8.17 -14.54
CA ARG A 765 21.88 -7.16 -15.61
C ARG A 765 23.26 -6.55 -15.88
N GLN A 766 24.19 -7.40 -16.34
CA GLN A 766 25.57 -7.05 -16.70
C GLN A 766 25.68 -6.03 -17.85
N ASP A 767 24.61 -5.85 -18.62
CA ASP A 767 24.48 -4.84 -19.68
C ASP A 767 24.16 -3.43 -19.14
N LEU A 768 23.40 -3.35 -18.03
CA LEU A 768 23.08 -2.09 -17.36
C LEU A 768 24.22 -1.69 -16.41
N LEU A 769 24.80 -2.63 -15.66
CA LEU A 769 25.95 -2.39 -14.78
C LEU A 769 27.12 -1.73 -15.49
N LYS A 770 27.42 -2.15 -16.73
CA LYS A 770 28.48 -1.54 -17.57
C LYS A 770 28.26 -0.07 -17.89
N GLN A 771 27.01 0.41 -17.88
CA GLN A 771 26.69 1.81 -18.16
C GLN A 771 26.92 2.71 -16.94
N VAL A 772 27.06 2.14 -15.74
CA VAL A 772 27.24 2.86 -14.46
C VAL A 772 28.54 2.49 -13.73
N GLU A 773 29.51 1.88 -14.41
CA GLU A 773 30.79 1.47 -13.79
C GLU A 773 31.61 2.69 -13.29
N GLU A 774 31.49 3.86 -13.94
CA GLU A 774 32.11 5.11 -13.45
C GLU A 774 31.47 5.55 -12.12
N ILE A 775 30.13 5.61 -12.08
CA ILE A 775 29.35 5.94 -10.88
C ILE A 775 29.63 4.93 -9.75
N ARG A 776 29.76 3.63 -10.08
CA ARG A 776 30.12 2.58 -9.12
C ARG A 776 31.46 2.85 -8.44
N MET A 777 32.48 3.20 -9.22
CA MET A 777 33.81 3.53 -8.70
C MET A 777 33.82 4.81 -7.85
N GLU A 778 33.01 5.82 -8.22
CA GLU A 778 32.79 7.05 -7.44
C GLU A 778 32.13 6.74 -6.10
N VAL A 779 30.98 6.06 -6.11
CA VAL A 779 30.20 5.68 -4.92
C VAL A 779 31.06 4.89 -3.94
N GLU A 780 31.84 3.92 -4.41
CA GLU A 780 32.71 3.11 -3.55
C GLU A 780 33.85 3.93 -2.90
N HIS A 781 34.27 5.05 -3.50
CA HIS A 781 35.24 5.97 -2.89
C HIS A 781 34.55 6.90 -1.90
N GLU A 782 33.55 7.66 -2.36
CA GLU A 782 32.90 8.69 -1.57
C GLU A 782 32.13 8.12 -0.38
N SER A 783 31.65 6.88 -0.47
CA SER A 783 30.96 6.26 0.67
C SER A 783 31.83 6.14 1.93
N PHE A 784 33.14 5.96 1.78
CA PHE A 784 34.05 6.00 2.93
C PHE A 784 34.31 7.43 3.43
N ASN A 785 34.25 8.44 2.55
CA ASN A 785 34.43 9.83 2.92
C ASN A 785 33.22 10.33 3.72
N ILE A 786 31.99 10.02 3.28
CA ILE A 786 30.75 10.33 3.99
C ILE A 786 30.69 9.64 5.37
N LEU A 787 31.05 8.35 5.46
CA LEU A 787 31.11 7.66 6.77
C LEU A 787 32.16 8.26 7.70
N LYS A 788 33.36 8.60 7.22
CA LYS A 788 34.38 9.28 8.05
C LYS A 788 33.91 10.64 8.51
N PHE A 789 33.37 11.45 7.60
CA PHE A 789 32.81 12.77 7.94
C PHE A 789 31.73 12.65 9.03
N GLY A 790 30.85 11.65 8.92
CA GLY A 790 29.82 11.37 9.92
C GLY A 790 30.37 10.87 11.27
N MET A 791 31.51 10.16 11.27
CA MET A 791 32.20 9.71 12.49
C MET A 791 33.01 10.80 13.18
N GLU A 792 33.59 11.73 12.41
CA GLU A 792 34.53 12.76 12.86
C GLU A 792 33.81 14.09 13.18
N SER A 793 32.66 14.36 12.57
CA SER A 793 31.84 15.54 12.87
C SER A 793 30.92 15.30 14.07
N SER A 794 30.90 16.27 14.99
CA SER A 794 30.04 16.25 16.18
C SER A 794 28.75 17.05 16.02
N TYR A 795 27.68 16.55 16.62
CA TYR A 795 26.40 17.23 16.86
C TYR A 795 26.14 17.32 18.36
N THR A 796 25.55 18.43 18.82
CA THR A 796 25.19 18.66 20.23
C THR A 796 23.69 18.90 20.39
N ILE A 797 23.06 18.07 21.22
CA ILE A 797 21.69 18.24 21.72
C ILE A 797 21.80 18.86 23.12
N TYR A 798 21.26 20.06 23.30
CA TYR A 798 21.29 20.79 24.57
C TYR A 798 20.33 20.16 25.59
N GLY A 799 20.70 20.21 26.87
CA GLY A 799 19.94 19.56 27.93
C GLY A 799 18.69 20.32 28.37
N PRO A 800 17.75 19.66 29.06
CA PRO A 800 16.57 20.31 29.64
C PRO A 800 17.01 21.44 30.58
N GLY A 801 16.57 22.67 30.27
CA GLY A 801 16.91 23.90 31.01
C GLY A 801 17.82 24.87 30.26
N ASP A 802 18.61 24.41 29.28
CA ASP A 802 19.50 25.26 28.48
C ASP A 802 18.73 25.96 27.34
N GLY A 803 17.86 26.89 27.73
CA GLY A 803 16.93 27.57 26.83
C GLY A 803 17.60 28.49 25.81
N LEU A 804 17.64 28.07 24.54
CA LEU A 804 18.05 28.86 23.36
C LEU A 804 17.07 30.01 22.99
N GLY A 805 16.30 30.51 23.97
CA GLY A 805 15.17 31.43 23.81
C GLY A 805 15.26 32.75 24.59
N SER A 806 16.40 33.07 25.23
CA SER A 806 16.58 34.32 25.99
C SER A 806 17.74 35.16 25.47
N SER A 807 17.47 36.00 24.45
CA SER A 807 18.29 37.18 24.23
C SER A 807 18.02 38.19 25.34
N MET A 808 19.08 38.67 26.00
CA MET A 808 19.10 39.60 27.15
C MET A 808 18.67 39.04 28.52
N ALA A 809 19.61 38.37 29.19
CA ALA A 809 19.77 38.45 30.64
C ALA A 809 21.23 38.79 30.99
N PRO A 810 21.54 39.61 32.01
CA PRO A 810 22.92 39.98 32.34
C PRO A 810 23.69 38.82 32.97
N ALA A 811 25.00 38.73 32.70
CA ALA A 811 25.87 37.71 33.27
C ALA A 811 25.90 37.77 34.81
N GLY A 812 25.36 36.74 35.47
CA GLY A 812 25.36 36.64 36.93
C GLY A 812 24.65 35.40 37.46
N VAL A 813 25.43 34.34 37.74
CA VAL A 813 25.08 33.19 38.59
C VAL A 813 23.94 32.28 38.08
N LEU A 814 24.31 31.26 37.29
CA LEU A 814 23.57 29.99 37.19
C LEU A 814 24.58 28.84 37.09
N ASP A 815 24.80 28.15 38.21
CA ASP A 815 25.68 26.98 38.35
C ASP A 815 24.83 25.70 38.31
N GLY A 816 24.26 25.41 37.12
CA GLY A 816 23.20 24.40 37.01
C GLY A 816 22.70 24.07 35.59
N SER A 817 23.51 24.29 34.55
CA SER A 817 23.22 23.82 33.19
C SER A 817 23.41 22.30 33.10
N THR A 818 22.38 21.56 32.74
CA THR A 818 22.47 20.10 32.49
C THR A 818 23.35 19.87 31.26
N PRO A 819 24.50 19.16 31.34
CA PRO A 819 25.40 19.02 30.20
C PRO A 819 24.69 18.38 29.00
N GLY A 820 24.89 18.96 27.81
CA GLY A 820 24.31 18.47 26.56
C GLY A 820 24.91 17.15 26.07
N ILE A 821 24.17 16.44 25.22
CA ILE A 821 24.66 15.24 24.52
C ILE A 821 25.47 15.71 23.31
N THR A 822 26.80 15.64 23.38
CA THR A 822 27.68 15.79 22.21
C THR A 822 28.16 14.42 21.73
N ALA A 823 27.77 14.04 20.52
CA ALA A 823 28.15 12.78 19.89
C ALA A 823 28.42 12.98 18.39
N SER A 824 28.81 11.93 17.67
CA SER A 824 29.03 12.00 16.21
C SER A 824 27.71 12.11 15.43
N LEU A 825 27.75 12.54 14.17
CA LEU A 825 26.55 12.60 13.31
C LEU A 825 25.91 11.20 13.15
N ILE A 826 26.74 10.14 13.05
CA ILE A 826 26.26 8.75 12.98
C ILE A 826 25.54 8.36 14.28
N ALA A 827 26.09 8.73 15.45
CA ALA A 827 25.50 8.36 16.73
C ALA A 827 24.12 8.99 16.96
N VAL A 828 23.88 10.20 16.44
CA VAL A 828 22.59 10.90 16.54
C VAL A 828 21.69 10.74 15.30
N ASP A 829 22.05 9.90 14.32
CA ASP A 829 21.28 9.83 13.08
C ASP A 829 19.87 9.27 13.30
N PRO A 830 18.79 9.98 12.89
CA PRO A 830 17.40 9.56 13.08
C PRO A 830 17.02 8.28 12.32
N CYS A 831 17.79 7.87 11.31
CA CYS A 831 17.58 6.70 10.48
C CYS A 831 18.76 5.71 10.59
N PRO A 832 19.08 5.16 11.78
CA PRO A 832 20.26 4.31 11.97
C PRO A 832 20.20 3.01 11.15
N HIS A 833 19.00 2.57 10.73
CA HIS A 833 18.81 1.46 9.81
C HIS A 833 19.41 1.75 8.42
N HIS A 834 19.31 2.98 7.90
CA HIS A 834 19.99 3.36 6.67
C HIS A 834 21.50 3.18 6.79
N VAL A 835 22.11 3.55 7.93
CA VAL A 835 23.56 3.36 8.15
C VAL A 835 23.93 1.87 8.22
N VAL A 836 23.06 1.03 8.80
CA VAL A 836 23.23 -0.43 8.78
C VAL A 836 23.20 -0.98 7.35
N ASP A 837 22.18 -0.62 6.55
CA ASP A 837 22.03 -1.05 5.16
C ASP A 837 23.24 -0.60 4.31
N TYR A 838 23.68 0.65 4.51
CA TYR A 838 24.85 1.23 3.86
C TYR A 838 26.14 0.47 4.15
N VAL A 839 26.38 0.15 5.42
CA VAL A 839 27.54 -0.64 5.85
C VAL A 839 27.47 -2.05 5.28
N ALA A 840 26.28 -2.68 5.27
CA ALA A 840 26.10 -4.03 4.73
C ALA A 840 26.42 -4.09 3.22
N LEU A 841 25.88 -3.16 2.43
CA LEU A 841 26.13 -3.08 0.98
C LEU A 841 27.61 -2.79 0.68
N MET A 842 28.22 -1.83 1.39
CA MET A 842 29.66 -1.54 1.25
C MET A 842 30.53 -2.74 1.64
N HIS A 843 30.17 -3.48 2.69
CA HIS A 843 30.89 -4.69 3.11
C HIS A 843 30.80 -5.81 2.07
N THR A 844 29.64 -6.01 1.45
CA THR A 844 29.45 -6.94 0.33
C THR A 844 30.34 -6.57 -0.86
N ALA A 845 30.41 -5.30 -1.24
CA ALA A 845 31.30 -4.83 -2.31
C ALA A 845 32.80 -5.04 -2.00
N LEU A 846 33.22 -4.80 -0.75
CA LEU A 846 34.59 -5.10 -0.29
C LEU A 846 34.91 -6.61 -0.38
N ILE A 847 33.96 -7.46 0.03
CA ILE A 847 34.12 -8.93 -0.03
C ILE A 847 34.28 -9.39 -1.49
N ASP A 848 33.47 -8.89 -2.43
CA ASP A 848 33.59 -9.24 -3.85
C ASP A 848 34.96 -8.83 -4.42
N LYS A 849 35.41 -7.60 -4.16
CA LYS A 849 36.73 -7.11 -4.59
C LYS A 849 37.89 -7.94 -4.02
N TYR A 850 37.80 -8.34 -2.74
CA TYR A 850 38.80 -9.20 -2.12
C TYR A 850 38.80 -10.61 -2.75
N ARG A 851 37.63 -11.24 -2.90
CA ARG A 851 37.49 -12.57 -3.53
C ARG A 851 37.97 -12.62 -4.98
N ARG A 852 37.77 -11.54 -5.74
CA ARG A 852 38.28 -11.41 -7.12
C ARG A 852 39.76 -11.02 -7.22
N GLY A 853 40.48 -10.92 -6.10
CA GLY A 853 41.90 -10.55 -6.07
C GLY A 853 42.18 -9.10 -6.46
N LYS A 854 41.15 -8.24 -6.57
CA LYS A 854 41.28 -6.80 -6.87
C LYS A 854 41.76 -5.99 -5.66
N MET A 855 41.74 -6.57 -4.46
CA MET A 855 42.10 -5.92 -3.19
C MET A 855 42.98 -6.85 -2.35
N LYS A 856 44.02 -6.31 -1.71
CA LYS A 856 44.86 -7.05 -0.75
C LYS A 856 44.17 -7.14 0.62
N TYR A 857 44.54 -8.15 1.40
CA TYR A 857 43.94 -8.38 2.73
C TYR A 857 44.13 -7.21 3.70
N GLU A 858 45.28 -6.52 3.65
CA GLU A 858 45.55 -5.36 4.53
C GLU A 858 44.59 -4.20 4.22
N ALA A 859 44.32 -3.94 2.94
CA ALA A 859 43.37 -2.93 2.49
C ALA A 859 41.93 -3.32 2.83
N TYR A 860 41.55 -4.59 2.61
CA TYR A 860 40.25 -5.14 3.02
C TYR A 860 40.03 -4.96 4.52
N SER A 861 40.99 -5.38 5.35
CA SER A 861 40.89 -5.31 6.81
C SER A 861 40.81 -3.87 7.32
N TYR A 862 41.50 -2.92 6.68
CA TYR A 862 41.42 -1.50 7.02
C TYR A 862 40.04 -0.90 6.70
N LEU A 863 39.50 -1.19 5.51
CA LEU A 863 38.20 -0.66 5.07
C LEU A 863 37.05 -1.31 5.84
N ALA A 864 37.05 -2.63 6.02
CA ALA A 864 36.06 -3.32 6.85
C ALA A 864 36.15 -2.91 8.33
N GLY A 865 37.35 -2.62 8.85
CA GLY A 865 37.54 -2.03 10.17
C GLY A 865 37.00 -0.60 10.29
N THR A 866 36.96 0.17 9.18
CA THR A 866 36.32 1.49 9.12
C THR A 866 34.79 1.37 9.16
N LEU A 867 34.23 0.39 8.46
CA LEU A 867 32.79 0.06 8.53
C LEU A 867 32.37 -0.38 9.94
N GLY A 868 33.21 -1.18 10.62
CA GLY A 868 32.96 -1.59 12.02
C GLY A 868 32.88 -0.42 12.98
N LYS A 869 33.80 0.56 12.85
CA LYS A 869 33.76 1.80 13.65
C LYS A 869 32.49 2.63 13.43
N ALA A 870 31.94 2.62 12.22
CA ALA A 870 30.66 3.28 11.96
C ALA A 870 29.51 2.58 12.70
N LEU A 871 29.48 1.24 12.70
CA LEU A 871 28.51 0.47 13.49
C LEU A 871 28.72 0.59 15.00
N ASP A 872 29.96 0.76 15.48
CA ASP A 872 30.28 0.98 16.91
C ASP A 872 29.72 2.31 17.44
N GLN A 873 29.47 3.29 16.57
CA GLN A 873 28.90 4.59 16.94
C GLN A 873 27.36 4.61 16.94
N LEU A 874 26.70 3.64 16.29
CA LEU A 874 25.24 3.59 16.24
C LEU A 874 24.63 3.31 17.64
N PRO A 875 23.35 3.68 17.86
CA PRO A 875 22.63 3.36 19.09
C PRO A 875 22.71 1.88 19.47
N LYS A 876 23.13 1.61 20.71
CA LYS A 876 23.27 0.26 21.27
C LYS A 876 21.91 -0.37 21.58
N HIS A 877 21.90 -1.68 21.81
CA HIS A 877 20.70 -2.47 22.12
C HIS A 877 19.64 -2.43 21.00
N SER A 878 20.07 -2.33 19.74
CA SER A 878 19.23 -2.48 18.55
C SER A 878 19.51 -3.83 17.87
N LYS A 879 18.46 -4.64 17.69
CA LYS A 879 18.55 -5.99 17.09
C LYS A 879 19.22 -5.97 15.71
N SER A 880 18.97 -4.96 14.88
CA SER A 880 19.58 -4.84 13.54
C SER A 880 21.06 -4.44 13.58
N VAL A 881 21.46 -3.60 14.55
CA VAL A 881 22.86 -3.17 14.73
C VAL A 881 23.70 -4.34 15.25
N ASP A 882 23.16 -5.13 16.19
CA ASP A 882 23.84 -6.32 16.71
C ASP A 882 24.03 -7.39 15.63
N VAL A 883 23.01 -7.63 14.78
CA VAL A 883 23.11 -8.54 13.63
C VAL A 883 24.17 -8.04 12.62
N ALA A 884 24.22 -6.74 12.33
CA ALA A 884 25.22 -6.16 11.43
C ALA A 884 26.65 -6.32 11.99
N HIS A 885 26.84 -6.08 13.29
CA HIS A 885 28.11 -6.34 13.99
C HIS A 885 28.52 -7.80 13.91
N GLN A 886 27.59 -8.73 14.14
CA GLN A 886 27.87 -10.16 14.10
C GLN A 886 28.27 -10.61 12.69
N ASN A 887 27.53 -10.21 11.66
CA ASN A 887 27.84 -10.50 10.25
C ASN A 887 29.22 -9.97 9.83
N LEU A 888 29.57 -8.75 10.25
CA LEU A 888 30.87 -8.16 9.98
C LEU A 888 31.99 -8.95 10.70
N ARG A 889 31.81 -9.31 11.98
CA ARG A 889 32.78 -10.11 12.76
C ARG A 889 32.99 -11.50 12.20
N ASP A 890 31.93 -12.18 11.77
CA ASP A 890 32.03 -13.55 11.21
C ASP A 890 32.80 -13.57 9.88
N SER A 891 32.71 -12.50 9.08
CA SER A 891 33.49 -12.38 7.83
C SER A 891 35.01 -12.37 8.06
N PHE A 892 35.48 -11.78 9.18
CA PHE A 892 36.88 -11.81 9.58
C PHE A 892 37.34 -13.20 10.04
N GLN A 893 36.43 -14.01 10.61
CA GLN A 893 36.77 -15.33 11.15
C GLN A 893 36.78 -16.44 10.09
N LYS A 894 36.00 -16.31 9.01
CA LYS A 894 35.91 -17.32 7.93
C LYS A 894 35.94 -16.71 6.51
N PRO A 895 37.10 -16.22 6.02
CA PRO A 895 37.19 -15.56 4.71
C PRO A 895 36.79 -16.44 3.51
N GLY A 896 36.81 -17.77 3.64
CA GLY A 896 36.72 -18.72 2.53
C GLY A 896 35.50 -19.65 2.49
N SER A 897 34.47 -19.48 3.33
CA SER A 897 33.37 -20.48 3.46
C SER A 897 31.94 -19.94 3.42
N MET A 898 31.69 -18.79 2.79
CA MET A 898 30.33 -18.22 2.70
C MET A 898 29.66 -18.54 1.35
N THR A 899 28.66 -19.43 1.40
CA THR A 899 27.52 -19.42 0.47
C THR A 899 26.51 -18.37 0.91
N ILE A 900 25.89 -17.70 -0.06
CA ILE A 900 24.88 -16.64 0.15
C ILE A 900 23.58 -17.28 0.69
N PRO A 901 22.95 -16.75 1.76
CA PRO A 901 21.52 -16.93 1.98
C PRO A 901 20.77 -16.01 1.01
N GLY A 902 20.05 -16.60 0.06
CA GLY A 902 19.25 -15.89 -0.95
C GLY A 902 17.80 -15.66 -0.54
#